data_AF-A0A0W8IKY4-F1
#
_entry.id   AF-A0A0W8IKY4-F1
#
_cell.length_a   1.000
_cell.length_b   1.000
_cell.length_c   1.000
_cell.angle_alpha   90.00
_cell.angle_beta   90.00
_cell.angle_gamma   90.00
#
_symmetry.space_group_name_H-M   'P 1'
#
loop_
_entity.id
_entity.type
_entity.pdbx_description
1 polymer ?
#
loop_
_entity_poly.entity_id
_entity_poly.type
_entity_poly.pdbx_seq_one_letter_code
_entity_poly.pdbx_strand_id
1 'polypeptide(L)'
;MNTSRDVSPPGRGRPLPRALAALGLSAALLAPAPAFGSTAPPALEETDSEGGADCVVINEAFPNGGSGSAALTHRFVELLNTCEVAVDLSEWSLQYRARTTTGAPSTTIPLGGEIAPNGHYLIQGGGNNGDGATLPTPDAQTGAAIGAAAGGTFILASTSETLSELPVDSVVNHDQVADLLGFGTSNTFETAPAPTGTNATSISRTSGADTDDNSADFTRGEPSPTNAAGETLGEPGEPEPTEPGEPEPTDPTEPGEPEPSEPADPEPTDPEPTDPEPTDPEPTDPEPTDPEPIEPDELEIAEINQALDGAGEEDLPVTTRGVVTAVYPAQQSFNGFYLQTAGTGGGVDLEDHETSDAIFVYSPTAVAEDSVQIGDFVEITGDATVYFDNPQIALYPGSTQTPHHELALIQDEPFEAVKPASIEVPENAEQRASLLGMLLDPQGTYTVTDHYTLNQYGEIGIVLGEEPLVNPTSAFRPGPEAQALAAQNEERVIYLDDAASTSWQSWSADRAQPLPYLTIEDPIRVGAEVLWETDVIMDYRFEEWRLQPLSKLTPETAEQVQPASFENTREGNESPAEREGDVRIAGFNVLNYFISLGEDEPGCDFYTDIDGEPTTNDFCDARGAYSQASFERQESKIVAAISGLDADVVALQEIENTRHFFEDGGRDHALAALVQALNQAEGSAGTWDYVESPEQVPAAEDVIRNGFIYRTDRVAPEGDSRILFEDGVEDLDQSQLGELDLDAIFSNAREPLAQEFTAVDAGVQGGQAEAEDSFLAIVNHFKSKGGSGSGDNADTNGQGSFNGDRVRQAEALVAFAEALEEEAETEKVFLMGDFNSYEMEDPIQVIADAGYANLSAETGGYSYMFGGAVGSLDHLFASEAAAADVVQTEIWNINAVEPLALEYSRYNSVGTLLHTPDQWRSSDHDPILADLALSGPAAPGDGGDGDDEGDGDTGETPEHPAWDSAAVYTNGDIVSHEGGVYRALWYTQNQTPGATPWSAWSQIGAPTMCGGESLPQWAPSSQFDGGETIVHEGLSYTAKWYTRNQEPGNQYGPWEAAGSC
;
A
#
# COMPACT_ATOMS: atom_id res chain seq x y z
N MET A 1 37.89 -53.19 -7.83
CA MET A 1 38.44 -51.86 -7.51
C MET A 1 37.73 -50.87 -8.43
N ASN A 2 36.47 -50.49 -8.26
CA ASN A 2 35.60 -50.21 -7.10
C ASN A 2 36.11 -49.07 -6.20
N THR A 3 35.62 -47.86 -6.46
CA THR A 3 35.19 -46.88 -5.45
C THR A 3 34.09 -46.02 -6.07
N SER A 4 32.88 -46.20 -5.54
CA SER A 4 31.69 -45.38 -5.74
C SER A 4 31.93 -43.98 -5.13
N ARG A 5 31.45 -42.93 -5.78
CA ARG A 5 31.24 -41.60 -5.18
C ARG A 5 29.73 -41.38 -5.17
N ASP A 6 29.14 -41.44 -3.99
CA ASP A 6 27.77 -40.99 -3.77
C ASP A 6 27.68 -39.49 -4.04
N VAL A 7 26.72 -39.13 -4.89
CA VAL A 7 26.32 -37.76 -5.17
C VAL A 7 24.95 -37.61 -4.53
N SER A 8 24.89 -36.94 -3.37
CA SER A 8 23.63 -36.50 -2.77
C SER A 8 23.13 -35.22 -3.48
N PRO A 9 21.81 -35.03 -3.65
CA PRO A 9 21.26 -33.85 -4.30
C PRO A 9 21.33 -32.61 -3.38
N PRO A 10 21.42 -31.39 -3.93
CA PRO A 10 21.37 -30.15 -3.15
C PRO A 10 19.94 -29.89 -2.63
N GLY A 11 19.83 -29.62 -1.33
CA GLY A 11 18.57 -29.27 -0.65
C GLY A 11 18.02 -27.94 -1.16
N ARG A 12 16.75 -27.97 -1.57
CA ARG A 12 15.98 -26.84 -2.11
C ARG A 12 15.57 -25.89 -0.97
N GLY A 13 15.91 -24.61 -1.12
CA GLY A 13 15.47 -23.54 -0.22
C GLY A 13 13.96 -23.30 -0.29
N ARG A 14 13.38 -22.87 0.83
CA ARG A 14 11.97 -22.46 0.92
C ARG A 14 11.83 -20.93 0.90
N PRO A 15 10.70 -20.40 0.40
CA PRO A 15 10.51 -19.00 0.02
C PRO A 15 10.03 -18.12 1.18
N LEU A 16 10.36 -16.83 1.10
CA LEU A 16 9.94 -15.74 1.99
C LEU A 16 8.47 -15.33 1.70
N PRO A 17 7.63 -15.00 2.69
CA PRO A 17 6.32 -14.41 2.44
C PRO A 17 6.46 -12.93 2.03
N ARG A 18 5.74 -12.53 0.97
CA ARG A 18 5.62 -11.16 0.46
C ARG A 18 4.68 -10.38 1.39
N ALA A 19 5.19 -9.33 2.04
CA ALA A 19 4.37 -8.33 2.72
C ALA A 19 4.11 -7.19 1.73
N LEU A 20 2.87 -6.71 1.64
CA LEU A 20 2.57 -5.43 0.97
C LEU A 20 3.46 -4.36 1.59
N ALA A 21 4.45 -3.91 0.83
CA ALA A 21 5.39 -2.89 1.24
C ALA A 21 4.74 -1.52 1.02
N ALA A 22 4.07 -1.00 2.05
CA ALA A 22 3.84 0.43 2.18
C ALA A 22 5.18 1.10 2.54
N LEU A 23 6.03 1.33 1.54
CA LEU A 23 7.24 2.15 1.67
C LEU A 23 6.82 3.63 1.61
N GLY A 24 6.32 4.14 2.74
CA GLY A 24 6.29 5.58 2.98
C GLY A 24 7.70 6.07 3.29
N LEU A 25 8.26 6.92 2.42
CA LEU A 25 9.48 7.68 2.73
C LEU A 25 9.27 8.43 4.06
N SER A 26 9.97 7.99 5.11
CA SER A 26 9.96 8.65 6.42
C SER A 26 11.30 9.37 6.63
N ALA A 27 11.25 10.70 6.56
CA ALA A 27 12.32 11.58 7.00
C ALA A 27 12.35 11.65 8.54
N ALA A 28 13.41 11.16 9.18
CA ALA A 28 13.60 11.25 10.63
C ALA A 28 14.54 12.40 10.99
N LEU A 29 14.01 13.49 11.56
CA LEU A 29 14.79 14.60 12.14
C LEU A 29 14.93 14.41 13.66
N LEU A 30 16.18 14.27 14.13
CA LEU A 30 16.55 14.31 15.56
C LEU A 30 16.87 15.75 15.98
N ALA A 31 16.11 16.31 16.92
CA ALA A 31 16.43 17.59 17.57
C ALA A 31 17.25 17.42 18.87
N PRO A 32 18.16 18.35 19.21
CA PRO A 32 19.01 18.28 20.39
C PRO A 32 18.34 18.87 21.65
N ALA A 33 18.47 18.19 22.79
CA ALA A 33 17.96 18.65 24.09
C ALA A 33 18.78 19.80 24.71
N PRO A 34 18.16 20.85 25.30
CA PRO A 34 18.83 21.78 26.19
C PRO A 34 18.72 21.33 27.67
N ALA A 35 19.85 21.41 28.37
CA ALA A 35 19.94 21.14 29.79
C ALA A 35 19.40 22.30 30.65
N PHE A 36 18.41 22.08 31.52
CA PHE A 36 18.20 22.90 32.74
C PHE A 36 17.51 22.13 33.87
N GLY A 37 18.14 22.15 35.05
CA GLY A 37 17.45 22.54 36.30
C GLY A 37 16.70 21.49 37.10
N SER A 38 17.41 20.80 38.01
CA SER A 38 16.86 20.04 39.13
C SER A 38 16.00 20.90 40.09
N THR A 39 14.73 20.51 40.28
CA THR A 39 14.03 20.65 41.57
C THR A 39 13.04 19.49 41.78
N ALA A 40 13.25 18.72 42.84
CA ALA A 40 12.39 17.60 43.24
C ALA A 40 11.04 18.05 43.85
N PRO A 41 9.92 17.37 43.54
CA PRO A 41 8.70 17.38 44.34
C PRO A 41 8.69 16.24 45.40
N PRO A 42 7.78 16.31 46.40
CA PRO A 42 7.84 15.47 47.60
C PRO A 42 7.23 14.08 47.41
N ALA A 43 7.71 13.14 48.23
CA ALA A 43 7.24 11.77 48.35
C ALA A 43 5.72 11.68 48.65
N LEU A 44 5.05 10.80 47.93
CA LEU A 44 3.70 10.30 48.23
C LEU A 44 3.79 8.81 48.62
N GLU A 45 2.92 8.42 49.55
CA GLU A 45 2.97 7.21 50.37
C GLU A 45 2.74 5.90 49.59
N GLU A 46 3.42 4.86 50.03
CA GLU A 46 3.29 3.47 49.58
C GLU A 46 1.88 2.91 49.83
N THR A 47 1.34 2.28 48.79
CA THR A 47 0.28 1.27 48.90
C THR A 47 0.88 -0.05 48.45
N ASP A 48 0.99 -1.02 49.37
CA ASP A 48 1.32 -2.43 49.08
C ASP A 48 0.29 -3.01 48.08
N SER A 49 0.61 -3.00 46.79
CA SER A 49 0.13 -4.03 45.84
C SER A 49 1.10 -5.22 45.94
N GLU A 50 0.66 -6.42 45.58
CA GLU A 50 1.54 -7.59 45.38
C GLU A 50 2.46 -7.33 44.18
N GLY A 51 3.44 -6.45 44.37
CA GLY A 51 4.22 -5.77 43.34
C GLY A 51 5.45 -6.55 42.89
N GLY A 52 5.22 -7.67 42.20
CA GLY A 52 6.25 -8.36 41.42
C GLY A 52 5.98 -8.39 39.92
N ALA A 53 4.75 -8.10 39.48
CA ALA A 53 4.35 -8.18 38.07
C ALA A 53 4.95 -7.07 37.22
N ASP A 54 4.82 -5.82 37.67
CA ASP A 54 5.13 -4.61 36.90
C ASP A 54 6.64 -4.31 36.73
N CYS A 55 7.53 -5.25 37.06
CA CYS A 55 8.99 -5.03 37.00
C CYS A 55 9.77 -6.14 36.29
N VAL A 56 9.13 -7.24 35.89
CA VAL A 56 9.77 -8.24 35.03
C VAL A 56 9.34 -7.96 33.60
N VAL A 57 10.30 -7.64 32.76
CA VAL A 57 10.07 -7.19 31.38
C VAL A 57 10.70 -8.16 30.38
N ILE A 58 10.12 -8.26 29.19
CA ILE A 58 10.73 -8.80 27.99
C ILE A 58 11.91 -7.90 27.64
N ASN A 59 13.13 -8.43 27.71
CA ASN A 59 14.36 -7.67 27.50
C ASN A 59 14.93 -7.85 26.10
N GLU A 60 14.82 -9.04 25.52
CA GLU A 60 15.34 -9.30 24.18
C GLU A 60 14.54 -10.42 23.51
N ALA A 61 14.27 -10.29 22.21
CA ALA A 61 13.66 -11.34 21.42
C ALA A 61 14.44 -11.56 20.12
N PHE A 62 14.70 -12.84 19.81
CA PHE A 62 15.28 -13.27 18.55
C PHE A 62 14.30 -14.19 17.81
N PRO A 63 13.31 -13.63 17.11
CA PRO A 63 12.21 -14.40 16.51
C PRO A 63 12.62 -15.24 15.29
N ASN A 64 13.83 -15.03 14.74
CA ASN A 64 14.29 -15.64 13.49
C ASN A 64 15.28 -16.80 13.67
N GLY A 65 15.60 -17.16 14.91
CA GLY A 65 16.60 -18.18 15.20
C GLY A 65 16.33 -19.55 14.58
N GLY A 66 17.40 -20.20 14.15
CA GLY A 66 17.37 -21.48 13.45
C GLY A 66 17.01 -21.40 11.97
N SER A 67 16.67 -20.23 11.42
CA SER A 67 16.48 -20.03 9.98
C SER A 67 17.82 -20.08 9.22
N GLY A 68 17.79 -20.27 7.88
CA GLY A 68 19.01 -20.24 7.07
C GLY A 68 19.75 -18.91 7.26
N SER A 69 21.07 -18.95 7.50
CA SER A 69 21.93 -17.83 7.89
C SER A 69 21.67 -17.16 9.25
N ALA A 70 20.86 -17.78 10.12
CA ALA A 70 20.61 -17.23 11.46
C ALA A 70 21.86 -17.22 12.35
N ALA A 71 22.07 -16.14 13.12
CA ALA A 71 23.18 -16.01 14.07
C ALA A 71 23.13 -17.07 15.18
N LEU A 72 21.92 -17.53 15.54
CA LEU A 72 21.68 -18.53 16.58
C LEU A 72 20.84 -19.71 16.07
N THR A 73 21.10 -20.88 16.63
CA THR A 73 20.43 -22.16 16.26
C THR A 73 18.93 -22.19 16.57
N HIS A 74 18.47 -21.38 17.52
CA HIS A 74 17.10 -21.38 18.02
C HIS A 74 16.59 -19.95 18.23
N ARG A 75 15.27 -19.80 18.15
CA ARG A 75 14.58 -18.58 18.58
C ARG A 75 14.69 -18.45 20.08
N PHE A 76 14.68 -17.22 20.60
CA PHE A 76 14.59 -17.02 22.05
C PHE A 76 13.85 -15.75 22.42
N VAL A 77 13.38 -15.72 23.65
CA VAL A 77 12.95 -14.52 24.38
C VAL A 77 13.69 -14.52 25.71
N GLU A 78 14.23 -13.37 26.08
CA GLU A 78 14.90 -13.14 27.35
C GLU A 78 14.07 -12.17 28.19
N LEU A 79 13.91 -12.47 29.47
CA LEU A 79 13.29 -11.58 30.45
C LEU A 79 14.36 -10.92 31.33
N LEU A 80 14.09 -9.70 31.81
CA LEU A 80 14.91 -8.99 32.79
C LEU A 80 14.06 -8.63 34.01
N ASN A 81 14.58 -8.92 35.20
CA ASN A 81 13.98 -8.48 36.45
C ASN A 81 14.55 -7.11 36.87
N THR A 82 13.79 -6.04 36.69
CA THR A 82 14.19 -4.69 37.10
C THR A 82 13.95 -4.40 38.59
N CYS A 83 13.31 -5.32 39.33
CA CYS A 83 13.12 -5.19 40.77
C CYS A 83 14.43 -5.34 41.58
N GLU A 84 14.44 -4.77 42.79
CA GLU A 84 15.50 -4.97 43.79
C GLU A 84 15.38 -6.31 44.56
N VAL A 85 14.35 -7.11 44.26
CA VAL A 85 14.05 -8.41 44.88
C VAL A 85 13.90 -9.50 43.81
N ALA A 86 14.10 -10.76 44.20
CA ALA A 86 13.85 -11.88 43.30
C ALA A 86 12.34 -12.04 43.04
N VAL A 87 11.97 -12.42 41.82
CA VAL A 87 10.57 -12.65 41.40
C VAL A 87 10.37 -14.12 41.05
N ASP A 88 9.34 -14.75 41.62
CA ASP A 88 8.95 -16.14 41.33
C ASP A 88 8.05 -16.20 40.10
N LEU A 89 8.44 -16.98 39.10
CA LEU A 89 7.76 -17.15 37.81
C LEU A 89 6.95 -18.45 37.74
N SER A 90 6.82 -19.21 38.84
CA SER A 90 6.20 -20.55 38.87
C SER A 90 4.72 -20.58 38.44
N GLU A 91 4.03 -19.44 38.45
CA GLU A 91 2.65 -19.31 37.97
C GLU A 91 2.52 -18.49 36.69
N TRP A 92 3.62 -18.14 36.03
CA TRP A 92 3.62 -17.27 34.85
C TRP A 92 3.79 -18.07 33.55
N SER A 93 3.52 -17.43 32.42
CA SER A 93 3.80 -18.00 31.10
C SER A 93 4.32 -16.95 30.12
N LEU A 94 5.13 -17.40 29.17
CA LEU A 94 5.35 -16.67 27.93
C LEU A 94 4.37 -17.21 26.88
N GLN A 95 3.56 -16.33 26.32
CA GLN A 95 2.60 -16.68 25.27
C GLN A 95 2.97 -16.00 23.95
N TYR A 96 2.57 -16.59 22.83
CA TYR A 96 2.84 -16.05 21.50
C TYR A 96 1.56 -16.00 20.67
N ARG A 97 1.34 -14.87 20.01
CA ARG A 97 0.27 -14.66 19.02
C ARG A 97 0.86 -14.24 17.68
N ALA A 98 0.36 -14.82 16.59
CA ALA A 98 0.82 -14.47 15.26
C ALA A 98 0.26 -13.11 14.82
N ARG A 99 1.05 -12.38 14.01
CA ARG A 99 0.92 -10.95 13.73
C ARG A 99 -0.45 -10.43 13.26
N THR A 100 -1.29 -11.25 12.63
CA THR A 100 -2.62 -10.84 12.11
C THR A 100 -3.78 -11.55 12.82
N THR A 101 -3.47 -12.42 13.78
CA THR A 101 -4.49 -13.26 14.41
C THR A 101 -5.20 -12.52 15.54
N THR A 102 -6.52 -12.63 15.61
CA THR A 102 -7.37 -11.97 16.63
C THR A 102 -7.77 -12.92 17.77
N GLY A 103 -7.49 -14.22 17.62
CA GLY A 103 -7.81 -15.26 18.59
C GLY A 103 -6.88 -15.30 19.81
N ALA A 104 -7.09 -16.30 20.66
CA ALA A 104 -6.22 -16.60 21.80
C ALA A 104 -4.77 -16.89 21.33
N PRO A 105 -3.74 -16.62 22.16
CA PRO A 105 -2.36 -16.95 21.83
C PRO A 105 -2.20 -18.42 21.41
N SER A 106 -1.48 -18.65 20.31
CA SER A 106 -1.33 -19.98 19.69
C SER A 106 -0.36 -20.89 20.44
N THR A 107 0.50 -20.30 21.28
CA THR A 107 1.51 -21.02 22.06
C THR A 107 1.54 -20.45 23.47
N THR A 108 1.59 -21.34 24.47
CA THR A 108 1.77 -20.98 25.89
C THR A 108 2.90 -21.81 26.47
N ILE A 109 3.91 -21.15 27.03
CA ILE A 109 5.09 -21.76 27.63
C ILE A 109 5.05 -21.45 29.13
N PRO A 110 4.70 -22.42 29.99
CA PRO A 110 4.79 -22.23 31.43
C PRO A 110 6.22 -21.91 31.84
N LEU A 111 6.39 -20.88 32.66
CA LEU A 111 7.66 -20.51 33.27
C LEU A 111 7.81 -21.20 34.63
N GLY A 112 9.01 -21.10 35.21
CA GLY A 112 9.25 -21.63 36.55
C GLY A 112 10.58 -21.19 37.14
N GLY A 113 10.70 -21.33 38.46
CA GLY A 113 11.88 -20.84 39.19
C GLY A 113 11.78 -19.35 39.52
N GLU A 114 12.89 -18.76 39.95
CA GLU A 114 12.98 -17.36 40.36
C GLU A 114 14.01 -16.62 39.52
N ILE A 115 13.72 -15.38 39.14
CA ILE A 115 14.66 -14.46 38.50
C ILE A 115 15.24 -13.54 39.58
N ALA A 116 16.57 -13.55 39.77
CA ALA A 116 17.25 -12.72 40.76
C ALA A 116 17.10 -11.21 40.46
N PRO A 117 17.31 -10.30 41.44
CA PRO A 117 17.29 -8.86 41.18
C PRO A 117 18.30 -8.48 40.09
N ASN A 118 17.88 -7.74 39.05
CA ASN A 118 18.67 -7.43 37.85
C ASN A 118 19.19 -8.68 37.10
N GLY A 119 18.58 -9.84 37.35
CA GLY A 119 18.88 -11.09 36.68
C GLY A 119 18.09 -11.25 35.39
N HIS A 120 18.54 -12.17 34.55
CA HIS A 120 17.92 -12.51 33.27
C HIS A 120 17.24 -13.88 33.34
N TYR A 121 16.38 -14.20 32.38
CA TYR A 121 15.76 -15.53 32.25
C TYR A 121 15.57 -15.86 30.77
N LEU A 122 16.13 -16.98 30.31
CA LEU A 122 16.19 -17.32 28.89
C LEU A 122 15.16 -18.38 28.52
N ILE A 123 14.25 -18.03 27.61
CA ILE A 123 13.27 -18.95 27.03
C ILE A 123 13.68 -19.32 25.60
N GLN A 124 13.91 -20.61 25.35
CA GLN A 124 14.23 -21.13 24.02
C GLN A 124 12.97 -21.60 23.27
N GLY A 125 12.81 -21.13 22.03
CA GLY A 125 11.81 -21.61 21.08
C GLY A 125 12.35 -22.70 20.13
N GLY A 126 11.49 -23.16 19.22
CA GLY A 126 11.88 -24.08 18.16
C GLY A 126 12.90 -23.47 17.19
N GLY A 127 13.83 -24.29 16.70
CA GLY A 127 14.83 -23.94 15.68
C GLY A 127 14.69 -24.83 14.44
N ASN A 128 15.09 -24.34 13.26
CA ASN A 128 14.97 -25.05 11.98
C ASN A 128 16.30 -25.67 11.50
N ASN A 129 17.09 -26.27 12.41
CA ASN A 129 18.39 -26.91 12.12
C ASN A 129 19.45 -25.99 11.46
N GLY A 130 19.47 -24.69 11.81
CA GLY A 130 20.43 -23.72 11.26
C GLY A 130 21.86 -23.85 11.83
N ASP A 131 22.86 -23.35 11.09
CA ASP A 131 24.30 -23.39 11.41
C ASP A 131 24.78 -22.31 12.42
N GLY A 132 23.86 -21.61 13.09
CA GLY A 132 24.16 -20.54 14.03
C GLY A 132 24.85 -21.01 15.33
N ALA A 133 25.21 -20.09 16.22
CA ALA A 133 25.75 -20.47 17.53
C ALA A 133 24.64 -21.07 18.44
N THR A 134 25.03 -21.98 19.33
CA THR A 134 24.12 -22.54 20.34
C THR A 134 23.83 -21.50 21.41
N LEU A 135 22.58 -21.42 21.85
CA LEU A 135 22.19 -20.61 23.01
C LEU A 135 22.90 -21.12 24.29
N PRO A 136 23.05 -20.28 25.33
CA PRO A 136 23.27 -20.76 26.70
C PRO A 136 22.17 -21.75 27.12
N THR A 137 22.39 -22.52 28.19
CA THR A 137 21.37 -23.46 28.68
C THR A 137 20.09 -22.68 29.02
N PRO A 138 18.95 -22.90 28.33
CA PRO A 138 17.77 -22.10 28.58
C PRO A 138 17.08 -22.51 29.89
N ASP A 139 16.45 -21.54 30.55
CA ASP A 139 15.70 -21.74 31.79
C ASP A 139 14.32 -22.38 31.54
N ALA A 140 13.73 -22.07 30.37
CA ALA A 140 12.53 -22.71 29.84
C ALA A 140 12.67 -22.98 28.34
N GLN A 141 11.99 -24.00 27.81
CA GLN A 141 12.07 -24.31 26.39
C GLN A 141 10.78 -24.92 25.82
N THR A 142 10.55 -24.68 24.52
CA THR A 142 9.49 -25.31 23.74
C THR A 142 10.00 -25.77 22.37
N GLY A 143 9.34 -26.78 21.79
CA GLY A 143 9.57 -27.18 20.40
C GLY A 143 8.84 -26.29 19.37
N ALA A 144 7.91 -25.45 19.82
CA ALA A 144 7.11 -24.60 18.94
C ALA A 144 7.93 -23.43 18.37
N ALA A 145 7.70 -23.09 17.10
CA ALA A 145 8.23 -21.87 16.52
C ALA A 145 7.50 -20.66 17.14
N ILE A 146 8.19 -19.92 18.01
CA ILE A 146 7.67 -18.70 18.63
C ILE A 146 8.32 -17.49 17.97
N GLY A 147 7.55 -16.71 17.19
CA GLY A 147 8.05 -15.59 16.40
C GLY A 147 8.27 -15.90 14.91
N ALA A 148 8.09 -14.89 14.07
CA ALA A 148 8.31 -14.91 12.63
C ALA A 148 8.97 -13.61 12.14
N ALA A 149 9.64 -13.65 10.99
CA ALA A 149 10.37 -12.51 10.45
C ALA A 149 9.51 -11.27 10.19
N ALA A 150 8.25 -11.47 9.79
CA ALA A 150 7.31 -10.39 9.50
C ALA A 150 6.72 -9.73 10.76
N GLY A 151 6.80 -10.38 11.93
CA GLY A 151 6.23 -9.87 13.18
C GLY A 151 5.49 -10.91 14.00
N GLY A 152 4.98 -10.47 15.15
CA GLY A 152 4.17 -11.25 16.09
C GLY A 152 4.07 -10.55 17.44
N THR A 153 3.40 -11.20 18.39
CA THR A 153 3.23 -10.68 19.75
C THR A 153 3.75 -11.70 20.74
N PHE A 154 4.70 -11.29 21.59
CA PHE A 154 5.07 -12.01 22.80
C PHE A 154 4.34 -11.41 23.98
N ILE A 155 3.71 -12.24 24.80
CA ILE A 155 2.95 -11.81 25.97
C ILE A 155 3.55 -12.48 27.20
N LEU A 156 4.12 -11.70 28.09
CA LEU A 156 4.51 -12.17 29.41
C LEU A 156 3.27 -12.11 30.31
N ALA A 157 2.64 -13.25 30.53
CA ALA A 157 1.42 -13.34 31.30
C ALA A 157 1.71 -13.78 32.74
N SER A 158 1.10 -13.09 33.71
CA SER A 158 1.15 -13.43 35.15
C SER A 158 0.23 -14.62 35.51
N THR A 159 0.01 -15.52 34.55
CA THR A 159 -0.75 -16.75 34.68
C THR A 159 -0.13 -17.86 33.83
N SER A 160 -0.32 -19.12 34.23
CA SER A 160 0.16 -20.30 33.51
C SER A 160 -0.87 -20.82 32.49
N GLU A 161 -2.08 -20.29 32.50
CA GLU A 161 -3.14 -20.61 31.54
C GLU A 161 -3.09 -19.66 30.32
N THR A 162 -3.49 -20.15 29.14
CA THR A 162 -3.61 -19.33 27.94
C THR A 162 -4.65 -18.23 28.13
N LEU A 163 -4.32 -16.99 27.76
CA LEU A 163 -5.28 -15.88 27.82
C LEU A 163 -6.42 -16.14 26.83
N SER A 164 -7.66 -16.19 27.34
CA SER A 164 -8.85 -16.45 26.53
C SER A 164 -9.30 -15.23 25.71
N GLU A 165 -8.93 -14.03 26.16
CA GLU A 165 -9.22 -12.76 25.50
C GLU A 165 -7.94 -11.92 25.55
N LEU A 166 -7.48 -11.46 24.39
CA LEU A 166 -6.42 -10.48 24.26
C LEU A 166 -6.85 -9.54 23.12
N PRO A 167 -7.14 -8.27 23.37
CA PRO A 167 -7.60 -7.35 22.33
C PRO A 167 -6.53 -7.17 21.24
N VAL A 168 -6.95 -6.74 20.04
CA VAL A 168 -6.03 -6.23 19.01
C VAL A 168 -5.77 -4.74 19.26
N ASP A 169 -4.83 -4.16 18.52
CA ASP A 169 -4.25 -2.83 18.69
C ASP A 169 -3.50 -2.67 20.01
N SER A 170 -3.65 -1.50 20.64
CA SER A 170 -2.92 -1.12 21.85
C SER A 170 -3.44 -1.88 23.07
N VAL A 171 -2.57 -2.70 23.67
CA VAL A 171 -2.80 -3.45 24.90
C VAL A 171 -1.86 -2.93 25.97
N VAL A 172 -2.31 -1.88 26.65
CA VAL A 172 -1.65 -1.31 27.82
C VAL A 172 -2.53 -1.52 29.05
N ASN A 173 -1.95 -1.81 30.21
CA ASN A 173 -2.68 -2.02 31.49
C ASN A 173 -3.65 -3.21 31.52
N HIS A 174 -3.28 -4.37 30.95
CA HIS A 174 -4.12 -5.57 31.02
C HIS A 174 -3.84 -6.39 32.30
N ASP A 175 -4.88 -6.71 33.09
CA ASP A 175 -4.80 -7.30 34.44
C ASP A 175 -3.96 -8.59 34.59
N GLN A 176 -3.74 -9.32 33.49
CA GLN A 176 -2.99 -10.58 33.46
C GLN A 176 -1.72 -10.54 32.59
N VAL A 177 -1.37 -9.37 32.04
CA VAL A 177 -0.18 -9.17 31.20
C VAL A 177 0.80 -8.30 31.98
N ALA A 178 1.97 -8.87 32.28
CA ALA A 178 3.04 -8.18 32.97
C ALA A 178 3.88 -7.32 32.02
N ASP A 179 4.06 -7.78 30.78
CA ASP A 179 4.73 -7.05 29.69
C ASP A 179 4.27 -7.67 28.35
N LEU A 180 4.23 -6.88 27.28
CA LEU A 180 3.84 -7.30 25.95
C LEU A 180 4.77 -6.70 24.90
N LEU A 181 5.31 -7.54 24.02
CA LEU A 181 6.11 -7.12 22.88
C LEU A 181 5.39 -7.46 21.58
N GLY A 182 4.70 -6.48 21.01
CA GLY A 182 4.29 -6.50 19.60
C GLY A 182 5.42 -6.00 18.72
N PHE A 183 5.77 -6.72 17.66
CA PHE A 183 6.86 -6.33 16.75
C PHE A 183 6.52 -6.60 15.29
N GLY A 184 7.14 -5.85 14.39
CA GLY A 184 6.86 -5.90 12.95
C GLY A 184 5.42 -5.52 12.64
N THR A 185 4.75 -6.30 11.78
CA THR A 185 3.35 -6.04 11.41
C THR A 185 2.36 -6.63 12.41
N SER A 186 2.72 -6.70 13.70
CA SER A 186 1.82 -7.18 14.74
C SER A 186 0.59 -6.28 14.83
N ASN A 187 -0.60 -6.84 14.78
CA ASN A 187 -1.87 -6.17 15.05
C ASN A 187 -2.16 -6.06 16.55
N THR A 188 -1.21 -6.41 17.40
CA THR A 188 -1.30 -6.34 18.87
C THR A 188 0.04 -5.90 19.40
N PHE A 189 0.06 -4.79 20.11
CA PHE A 189 1.26 -4.13 20.60
C PHE A 189 0.88 -3.27 21.79
N GLU A 190 1.85 -2.60 22.41
CA GLU A 190 1.55 -1.58 23.42
C GLU A 190 1.13 -0.26 22.74
N THR A 191 1.93 0.80 22.73
CA THR A 191 1.60 2.04 22.00
C THR A 191 1.85 1.92 20.49
N ALA A 192 2.97 1.31 20.09
CA ALA A 192 3.31 1.01 18.70
C ALA A 192 4.21 -0.24 18.64
N PRO A 193 4.21 -1.01 17.54
CA PRO A 193 5.03 -2.21 17.46
C PRO A 193 6.53 -1.89 17.35
N ALA A 194 7.35 -2.71 17.99
CA ALA A 194 8.79 -2.71 17.83
C ALA A 194 9.23 -3.02 16.38
N PRO A 195 10.45 -2.61 15.97
CA PRO A 195 11.01 -3.05 14.69
C PRO A 195 11.13 -4.59 14.60
N THR A 196 11.31 -5.14 13.40
CA THR A 196 11.60 -6.57 13.23
C THR A 196 13.08 -6.90 13.46
N GLY A 197 13.37 -8.06 14.06
CA GLY A 197 14.71 -8.66 14.01
C GLY A 197 15.04 -9.19 12.60
N THR A 198 16.31 -9.53 12.35
CA THR A 198 16.76 -10.19 11.11
C THR A 198 17.25 -11.60 11.43
N ASN A 199 17.80 -12.33 10.44
CA ASN A 199 18.53 -13.56 10.74
C ASN A 199 19.82 -13.28 11.53
N ALA A 200 20.40 -12.08 11.47
CA ALA A 200 21.63 -11.74 12.17
C ALA A 200 21.41 -10.95 13.47
N THR A 201 20.24 -10.33 13.64
CA THR A 201 19.96 -9.37 14.72
C THR A 201 18.70 -9.72 15.51
N SER A 202 18.76 -9.56 16.84
CA SER A 202 17.62 -9.57 17.74
C SER A 202 17.02 -8.17 17.88
N ILE A 203 15.93 -8.09 18.64
CA ILE A 203 15.35 -6.83 19.14
C ILE A 203 15.51 -6.80 20.65
N SER A 204 16.14 -5.75 21.17
CA SER A 204 16.51 -5.64 22.57
C SER A 204 15.98 -4.34 23.16
N ARG A 205 15.48 -4.41 24.39
CA ARG A 205 14.95 -3.31 25.17
C ARG A 205 16.08 -2.35 25.56
N THR A 206 15.85 -1.07 25.39
CA THR A 206 16.84 -0.02 25.57
C THR A 206 16.86 0.40 27.04
N SER A 207 17.96 0.13 27.74
CA SER A 207 18.14 0.50 29.16
C SER A 207 17.13 -0.14 30.13
N GLY A 208 16.47 -1.25 29.75
CA GLY A 208 15.47 -1.94 30.57
C GLY A 208 14.23 -1.10 30.90
N ALA A 209 13.99 -0.02 30.15
CA ALA A 209 12.83 0.83 30.32
C ALA A 209 11.59 0.19 29.69
N ASP A 210 10.47 0.26 30.41
CA ASP A 210 9.15 -0.12 29.94
C ASP A 210 8.25 1.10 29.97
N THR A 211 8.00 1.65 28.79
CA THR A 211 7.27 2.91 28.60
C THR A 211 5.86 2.68 28.07
N ASP A 212 5.42 1.42 28.02
CA ASP A 212 4.22 0.96 27.32
C ASP A 212 4.28 1.33 25.81
N ASP A 213 5.46 1.41 25.21
CA ASP A 213 5.69 1.69 23.79
C ASP A 213 6.82 0.81 23.23
N ASN A 214 6.45 -0.32 22.62
CA ASN A 214 7.42 -1.25 22.07
C ASN A 214 8.35 -0.62 21.00
N SER A 215 7.88 0.40 20.27
CA SER A 215 8.67 1.08 19.24
C SER A 215 9.76 1.98 19.82
N ALA A 216 9.50 2.58 20.98
CA ALA A 216 10.46 3.40 21.72
C ALA A 216 11.42 2.54 22.55
N ASP A 217 10.92 1.43 23.06
CA ASP A 217 11.66 0.59 24.01
C ASP A 217 12.61 -0.36 23.30
N PHE A 218 12.30 -0.89 22.12
CA PHE A 218 13.12 -1.91 21.46
C PHE A 218 13.89 -1.41 20.24
N THR A 219 15.17 -1.78 20.16
CA THR A 219 16.04 -1.50 19.02
C THR A 219 16.70 -2.78 18.51
N ARG A 220 17.16 -2.78 17.25
CA ARG A 220 17.84 -3.95 16.67
C ARG A 220 19.31 -4.00 17.07
N GLY A 221 19.80 -5.19 17.43
CA GLY A 221 21.19 -5.40 17.83
C GLY A 221 21.72 -6.81 17.55
N GLU A 222 23.00 -7.04 17.82
CA GLU A 222 23.55 -8.41 17.83
C GLU A 222 22.91 -9.21 18.97
N PRO A 223 22.51 -10.48 18.75
CA PRO A 223 21.89 -11.28 19.80
C PRO A 223 22.79 -11.46 21.02
N SER A 224 22.26 -11.19 22.21
CA SER A 224 22.98 -11.25 23.49
C SER A 224 22.29 -12.06 24.60
N PRO A 225 21.79 -13.28 24.32
CA PRO A 225 21.03 -14.06 25.29
C PRO A 225 21.85 -14.40 26.55
N THR A 226 21.20 -14.22 27.69
CA THR A 226 21.69 -14.46 29.04
C THR A 226 20.65 -15.25 29.84
N ASN A 227 21.05 -16.38 30.43
CA ASN A 227 20.16 -17.17 31.29
C ASN A 227 20.21 -16.72 32.76
N ALA A 228 19.39 -17.33 33.63
CA ALA A 228 19.33 -17.00 35.04
C ALA A 228 20.62 -17.29 35.83
N ALA A 229 21.52 -18.13 35.28
CA ALA A 229 22.86 -18.36 35.83
C ALA A 229 23.88 -17.30 35.40
N GLY A 230 23.52 -16.37 34.51
CA GLY A 230 24.39 -15.34 33.96
C GLY A 230 25.30 -15.83 32.83
N GLU A 231 25.03 -17.00 32.24
CA GLU A 231 25.78 -17.54 31.09
C GLU A 231 25.39 -16.79 29.81
N THR A 232 26.38 -16.46 28.97
CA THR A 232 26.20 -15.75 27.69
C THR A 232 26.77 -16.55 26.51
N LEU A 233 26.54 -16.09 25.28
CA LEU A 233 27.00 -16.78 24.06
C LEU A 233 28.51 -17.07 24.06
N GLY A 234 28.86 -18.35 23.92
CA GLY A 234 30.24 -18.79 23.73
C GLY A 234 31.05 -19.01 25.01
N GLU A 235 30.46 -18.82 26.20
CA GLU A 235 31.06 -19.31 27.44
C GLU A 235 30.64 -20.76 27.69
N PRO A 236 31.55 -21.76 27.58
CA PRO A 236 31.24 -23.10 28.07
C PRO A 236 31.13 -23.02 29.59
N GLY A 237 29.96 -23.40 30.13
CA GLY A 237 29.70 -23.43 31.58
C GLY A 237 30.89 -24.02 32.34
N GLU A 238 31.58 -23.18 33.10
CA GLU A 238 32.68 -23.61 33.95
C GLU A 238 32.03 -24.36 35.13
N PRO A 239 32.28 -25.68 35.31
CA PRO A 239 31.64 -26.41 36.39
C PRO A 239 32.05 -25.79 37.73
N GLU A 240 31.07 -25.38 38.54
CA GLU A 240 31.32 -24.83 39.87
C GLU A 240 32.25 -25.75 40.70
N PRO A 241 33.21 -25.17 41.44
CA PRO A 241 34.25 -25.92 42.12
C PRO A 241 33.70 -26.67 43.33
N THR A 242 33.60 -28.00 43.24
CA THR A 242 33.51 -28.83 44.44
C THR A 242 34.82 -28.74 45.23
N GLU A 243 34.74 -28.32 46.49
CA GLU A 243 35.87 -28.29 47.42
C GLU A 243 36.59 -29.65 47.54
N PRO A 244 37.91 -29.65 47.85
CA PRO A 244 38.76 -30.81 47.71
C PRO A 244 38.66 -31.76 48.92
N GLY A 245 38.26 -33.01 48.66
CA GLY A 245 38.60 -34.14 49.52
C GLY A 245 40.01 -34.66 49.21
N GLU A 246 40.85 -34.74 50.24
CA GLU A 246 42.29 -35.10 50.20
C GLU A 246 42.65 -36.41 49.46
N PRO A 247 43.91 -36.53 49.01
CA PRO A 247 44.37 -37.41 47.94
C PRO A 247 44.92 -38.75 48.47
N GLU A 248 45.22 -39.69 47.56
CA GLU A 248 46.45 -40.52 47.56
C GLU A 248 46.48 -41.43 46.30
N PRO A 249 47.65 -41.87 45.80
CA PRO A 249 48.45 -41.12 44.83
C PRO A 249 48.63 -41.87 43.50
N THR A 250 48.86 -41.09 42.45
CA THR A 250 49.41 -41.51 41.16
C THR A 250 50.90 -41.87 41.25
N ASP A 251 51.37 -42.81 40.43
CA ASP A 251 52.58 -42.59 39.62
C ASP A 251 52.69 -43.64 38.48
N PRO A 252 53.55 -43.44 37.46
CA PRO A 252 53.19 -42.99 36.11
C PRO A 252 53.55 -44.09 35.08
N THR A 253 53.44 -43.94 33.75
CA THR A 253 54.47 -43.36 32.87
C THR A 253 54.03 -43.53 31.40
N GLU A 254 54.16 -42.46 30.60
CA GLU A 254 54.60 -42.31 29.19
C GLU A 254 54.19 -43.25 28.01
N PRO A 255 54.29 -42.73 26.76
CA PRO A 255 53.38 -43.04 25.65
C PRO A 255 54.05 -43.76 24.46
N GLY A 256 53.24 -44.16 23.47
CA GLY A 256 53.74 -44.56 22.15
C GLY A 256 52.67 -45.12 21.19
N GLU A 257 52.45 -44.41 20.09
CA GLU A 257 51.90 -44.82 18.78
C GLU A 257 52.54 -46.13 18.20
N PRO A 258 52.13 -46.67 17.02
CA PRO A 258 50.79 -46.79 16.41
C PRO A 258 50.54 -48.16 15.67
N GLU A 259 49.32 -48.36 15.12
CA GLU A 259 48.93 -49.16 13.92
C GLU A 259 49.05 -50.73 13.92
N PRO A 260 48.49 -51.49 12.95
CA PRO A 260 47.07 -51.89 12.79
C PRO A 260 46.92 -53.42 12.53
N SER A 261 45.69 -53.99 12.53
CA SER A 261 45.30 -55.16 11.69
C SER A 261 43.91 -55.73 12.05
N GLU A 262 42.99 -55.72 11.07
CA GLU A 262 41.91 -56.70 10.91
C GLU A 262 42.48 -58.08 10.43
N PRO A 263 41.73 -59.20 10.24
CA PRO A 263 40.27 -59.39 10.24
C PRO A 263 39.75 -60.73 10.86
N ALA A 264 38.41 -60.87 10.80
CA ALA A 264 37.61 -62.09 10.54
C ALA A 264 37.35 -63.12 11.67
N ASP A 265 36.07 -63.11 12.09
CA ASP A 265 35.10 -64.22 12.26
C ASP A 265 35.60 -65.67 12.08
N PRO A 266 35.15 -66.63 12.93
CA PRO A 266 33.91 -67.35 12.60
C PRO A 266 33.05 -67.83 13.79
N GLU A 267 31.73 -67.82 13.62
CA GLU A 267 30.74 -68.77 14.21
C GLU A 267 31.17 -70.26 14.00
N PRO A 268 30.68 -71.30 14.75
CA PRO A 268 29.27 -71.47 15.14
C PRO A 268 28.91 -72.30 16.43
N THR A 269 27.63 -72.17 16.82
CA THR A 269 26.66 -73.19 17.34
C THR A 269 26.88 -73.96 18.67
N ASP A 270 25.99 -73.65 19.64
CA ASP A 270 25.04 -74.55 20.38
C ASP A 270 25.59 -75.57 21.42
N PRO A 271 24.86 -76.04 22.48
CA PRO A 271 23.55 -75.66 23.07
C PRO A 271 23.51 -75.44 24.62
N GLU A 272 22.63 -74.53 25.04
CA GLU A 272 21.50 -74.59 26.02
C GLU A 272 21.41 -75.59 27.23
N PRO A 273 20.53 -75.34 28.25
CA PRO A 273 20.94 -74.91 29.61
C PRO A 273 20.22 -75.67 30.77
N THR A 274 20.38 -75.21 32.03
CA THR A 274 19.51 -75.52 33.20
C THR A 274 19.65 -74.35 34.20
N ASP A 275 18.62 -73.52 34.47
CA ASP A 275 17.47 -73.68 35.41
C ASP A 275 17.61 -72.64 36.56
N PRO A 276 16.59 -72.27 37.38
CA PRO A 276 15.32 -71.56 37.12
C PRO A 276 15.11 -70.24 37.93
N GLU A 277 14.06 -69.51 37.49
CA GLU A 277 13.20 -68.41 38.02
C GLU A 277 12.96 -68.26 39.56
N PRO A 278 12.51 -67.07 40.11
CA PRO A 278 11.24 -66.41 39.72
C PRO A 278 10.99 -64.86 39.92
N THR A 279 10.02 -64.38 39.11
CA THR A 279 8.92 -63.38 39.32
C THR A 279 9.20 -61.88 39.58
N ASP A 280 8.72 -61.00 38.67
CA ASP A 280 7.66 -59.97 38.88
C ASP A 280 7.18 -59.38 37.50
N PRO A 281 6.17 -58.48 37.39
CA PRO A 281 5.07 -58.55 36.42
C PRO A 281 5.33 -57.83 35.08
N GLU A 282 4.71 -58.29 34.00
CA GLU A 282 4.75 -57.61 32.69
C GLU A 282 3.90 -56.31 32.69
N PRO A 283 4.47 -55.16 32.31
CA PRO A 283 3.71 -54.14 31.59
C PRO A 283 3.59 -54.58 30.12
N THR A 284 2.36 -54.69 29.62
CA THR A 284 2.12 -54.83 28.17
C THR A 284 2.43 -53.51 27.49
N ASP A 285 3.56 -53.45 26.82
CA ASP A 285 3.89 -52.42 25.84
C ASP A 285 3.11 -52.74 24.54
N PRO A 286 2.18 -51.89 24.07
CA PRO A 286 1.62 -52.06 22.75
C PRO A 286 2.71 -51.80 21.71
N GLU A 287 3.01 -52.80 20.86
CA GLU A 287 3.82 -52.56 19.65
C GLU A 287 3.22 -51.38 18.86
N PRO A 288 4.04 -50.43 18.39
CA PRO A 288 3.57 -49.46 17.41
C PRO A 288 3.21 -50.23 16.14
N THR A 289 1.92 -50.35 15.87
CA THR A 289 1.44 -50.77 14.56
C THR A 289 1.78 -49.65 13.58
N ASP A 290 2.69 -49.90 12.63
CA ASP A 290 2.80 -49.08 11.42
C ASP A 290 1.39 -48.94 10.84
N PRO A 291 0.90 -47.72 10.53
CA PRO A 291 -0.39 -47.56 9.87
C PRO A 291 -0.38 -48.32 8.54
N GLU A 292 -1.44 -49.09 8.26
CA GLU A 292 -1.59 -49.75 6.96
C GLU A 292 -1.67 -48.67 5.86
N PRO A 293 -0.98 -48.85 4.72
CA PRO A 293 -1.11 -47.93 3.59
C PRO A 293 -2.57 -47.79 3.17
N ILE A 294 -3.04 -46.56 3.03
CA ILE A 294 -4.40 -46.27 2.58
C ILE A 294 -4.43 -46.46 1.06
N GLU A 295 -5.39 -47.25 0.54
CA GLU A 295 -5.59 -47.32 -0.92
C GLU A 295 -6.22 -46.01 -1.41
N PRO A 296 -5.73 -45.44 -2.53
CA PRO A 296 -6.25 -44.17 -3.04
C PRO A 296 -7.68 -44.34 -3.57
N ASP A 297 -8.53 -43.34 -3.31
CA ASP A 297 -9.89 -43.29 -3.84
C ASP A 297 -9.89 -42.80 -5.30
N GLU A 298 -10.63 -43.48 -6.19
CA GLU A 298 -10.86 -43.01 -7.56
C GLU A 298 -11.96 -41.93 -7.54
N LEU A 299 -11.58 -40.66 -7.74
CA LEU A 299 -12.48 -39.50 -7.66
C LEU A 299 -12.33 -38.58 -8.89
N GLU A 300 -13.42 -37.98 -9.34
CA GLU A 300 -13.38 -36.84 -10.27
C GLU A 300 -12.83 -35.59 -9.58
N ILE A 301 -12.29 -34.64 -10.35
CA ILE A 301 -11.63 -33.45 -9.79
C ILE A 301 -12.58 -32.62 -8.91
N ALA A 302 -13.83 -32.44 -9.35
CA ALA A 302 -14.84 -31.75 -8.56
C ALA A 302 -15.17 -32.47 -7.23
N GLU A 303 -15.14 -33.81 -7.23
CA GLU A 303 -15.34 -34.61 -6.00
C GLU A 303 -14.14 -34.46 -5.05
N ILE A 304 -12.92 -34.35 -5.58
CA ILE A 304 -11.71 -34.07 -4.79
C ILE A 304 -11.81 -32.69 -4.15
N ASN A 305 -12.13 -31.65 -4.93
CA ASN A 305 -12.30 -30.29 -4.41
C ASN A 305 -13.37 -30.23 -3.32
N GLN A 306 -14.53 -30.87 -3.53
CA GLN A 306 -15.58 -30.96 -2.51
C GLN A 306 -15.14 -31.72 -1.26
N ALA A 307 -14.31 -32.77 -1.40
CA ALA A 307 -13.79 -33.51 -0.26
C ALA A 307 -12.82 -32.66 0.57
N LEU A 308 -12.00 -31.84 -0.08
CA LEU A 308 -11.03 -30.95 0.58
C LEU A 308 -11.71 -29.78 1.32
N ASP A 309 -12.81 -29.24 0.81
CA ASP A 309 -13.59 -28.17 1.47
C ASP A 309 -14.15 -28.59 2.85
N GLY A 310 -14.36 -29.89 3.07
CA GLY A 310 -14.88 -30.45 4.33
C GLY A 310 -13.87 -31.22 5.17
N ALA A 311 -12.67 -31.49 4.63
CA ALA A 311 -11.62 -32.22 5.31
C ALA A 311 -10.74 -31.24 6.10
N GLY A 312 -10.22 -31.67 7.26
CA GLY A 312 -9.16 -30.92 7.95
C GLY A 312 -7.85 -30.96 7.16
N GLU A 313 -6.73 -30.61 7.80
CA GLU A 313 -5.38 -30.65 7.19
C GLU A 313 -4.84 -32.08 6.88
N GLU A 314 -5.70 -33.09 6.75
CA GLU A 314 -5.30 -34.47 6.45
C GLU A 314 -5.21 -34.69 4.93
N ASP A 315 -4.07 -35.19 4.46
CA ASP A 315 -3.88 -35.53 3.04
C ASP A 315 -4.82 -36.68 2.63
N LEU A 316 -5.49 -36.53 1.48
CA LEU A 316 -6.39 -37.53 0.91
C LEU A 316 -5.70 -38.26 -0.26
N PRO A 317 -5.42 -39.56 -0.16
CA PRO A 317 -4.86 -40.32 -1.27
C PRO A 317 -5.92 -40.51 -2.36
N VAL A 318 -5.65 -40.02 -3.58
CA VAL A 318 -6.61 -40.05 -4.69
C VAL A 318 -5.98 -40.50 -6.01
N THR A 319 -6.81 -41.10 -6.86
CA THR A 319 -6.53 -41.31 -8.29
C THR A 319 -7.56 -40.53 -9.11
N THR A 320 -7.10 -39.71 -10.05
CA THR A 320 -7.98 -38.91 -10.92
C THR A 320 -7.45 -38.81 -12.34
N ARG A 321 -8.30 -38.33 -13.26
CA ARG A 321 -7.97 -38.12 -14.68
C ARG A 321 -8.38 -36.73 -15.12
N GLY A 322 -7.61 -36.15 -16.03
CA GLY A 322 -7.97 -34.87 -16.63
C GLY A 322 -7.04 -34.44 -17.74
N VAL A 323 -7.32 -33.28 -18.30
CA VAL A 323 -6.55 -32.63 -19.37
C VAL A 323 -5.69 -31.54 -18.76
N VAL A 324 -4.41 -31.51 -19.13
CA VAL A 324 -3.47 -30.48 -18.69
C VAL A 324 -3.81 -29.15 -19.37
N THR A 325 -4.12 -28.10 -18.61
CA THR A 325 -4.53 -26.78 -19.14
C THR A 325 -3.45 -25.72 -19.04
N ALA A 326 -2.53 -25.82 -18.08
CA ALA A 326 -1.38 -24.93 -17.92
C ALA A 326 -0.17 -25.68 -17.34
N VAL A 327 1.05 -25.28 -17.69
CA VAL A 327 2.30 -25.94 -17.23
C VAL A 327 3.31 -24.90 -16.76
N TYR A 328 3.72 -25.01 -15.51
CA TYR A 328 4.60 -24.08 -14.81
C TYR A 328 5.96 -24.72 -14.49
N PRO A 329 7.04 -24.30 -15.17
CA PRO A 329 8.37 -24.90 -15.02
C PRO A 329 8.91 -24.89 -13.58
N ALA A 330 9.85 -25.78 -13.29
CA ALA A 330 10.44 -25.89 -11.95
C ALA A 330 11.43 -24.77 -11.57
N GLN A 331 11.74 -23.85 -12.49
CA GLN A 331 12.68 -22.76 -12.23
C GLN A 331 11.91 -21.44 -12.18
N GLN A 332 11.87 -20.83 -10.98
CA GLN A 332 11.26 -19.52 -10.73
C GLN A 332 9.81 -19.40 -11.24
N SER A 333 9.03 -20.46 -11.02
CA SER A 333 7.59 -20.56 -11.28
C SER A 333 6.99 -21.60 -10.30
N PHE A 334 5.81 -22.16 -10.56
CA PHE A 334 5.02 -22.92 -9.58
C PHE A 334 5.39 -24.40 -9.44
N ASN A 335 6.28 -24.93 -10.28
CA ASN A 335 6.75 -26.32 -10.24
C ASN A 335 5.63 -27.37 -10.40
N GLY A 336 4.66 -27.09 -11.26
CA GLY A 336 3.46 -27.94 -11.40
C GLY A 336 2.66 -27.58 -12.64
N PHE A 337 1.44 -28.10 -12.71
CA PHE A 337 0.55 -27.89 -13.85
C PHE A 337 -0.90 -27.95 -13.39
N TYR A 338 -1.81 -27.28 -14.10
CA TYR A 338 -3.25 -27.40 -13.85
C TYR A 338 -3.83 -28.57 -14.63
N LEU A 339 -4.71 -29.33 -13.96
CA LEU A 339 -5.47 -30.43 -14.53
C LEU A 339 -6.95 -30.07 -14.46
N GLN A 340 -7.68 -30.23 -15.56
CA GLN A 340 -9.12 -29.98 -15.61
C GLN A 340 -9.87 -31.16 -16.22
N THR A 341 -11.07 -31.45 -15.71
CA THR A 341 -11.91 -32.57 -16.14
C THR A 341 -12.23 -32.46 -17.64
N ALA A 342 -12.04 -33.55 -18.39
CA ALA A 342 -12.26 -33.57 -19.83
C ALA A 342 -13.70 -33.17 -20.22
N GLY A 343 -13.84 -32.30 -21.23
CA GLY A 343 -15.13 -31.84 -21.76
C GLY A 343 -15.82 -30.72 -20.97
N THR A 344 -15.25 -30.27 -19.86
CA THR A 344 -15.77 -29.18 -19.02
C THR A 344 -15.40 -27.78 -19.55
N GLY A 345 -15.94 -26.74 -18.91
CA GLY A 345 -15.86 -25.34 -19.32
C GLY A 345 -16.83 -24.96 -20.46
N GLY A 346 -16.50 -23.94 -21.26
CA GLY A 346 -17.43 -23.34 -22.22
C GLY A 346 -18.45 -22.42 -21.56
N GLY A 347 -19.74 -22.60 -21.84
CA GLY A 347 -20.80 -21.81 -21.20
C GLY A 347 -21.12 -22.35 -19.80
N VAL A 348 -20.43 -21.83 -18.79
CA VAL A 348 -20.65 -22.16 -17.37
C VAL A 348 -21.76 -21.27 -16.80
N ASP A 349 -22.73 -21.87 -16.12
CA ASP A 349 -23.77 -21.15 -15.38
C ASP A 349 -23.33 -21.03 -13.91
N LEU A 350 -22.87 -19.85 -13.50
CA LEU A 350 -22.33 -19.63 -12.15
C LEU A 350 -23.37 -19.78 -11.04
N GLU A 351 -24.67 -19.73 -11.34
CA GLU A 351 -25.70 -19.98 -10.32
C GLU A 351 -25.78 -21.47 -9.94
N ASP A 352 -25.43 -22.36 -10.88
CA ASP A 352 -25.49 -23.81 -10.72
C ASP A 352 -24.09 -24.46 -10.54
N HIS A 353 -23.01 -23.68 -10.65
CA HIS A 353 -21.63 -24.15 -10.60
C HIS A 353 -21.02 -23.94 -9.20
N GLU A 354 -21.11 -24.97 -8.35
CA GLU A 354 -20.71 -24.88 -6.93
C GLU A 354 -19.28 -25.34 -6.66
N THR A 355 -18.60 -26.03 -7.58
CA THR A 355 -17.27 -26.62 -7.33
C THR A 355 -16.44 -26.67 -8.61
N SER A 356 -15.15 -26.39 -8.50
CA SER A 356 -14.25 -26.36 -9.65
C SER A 356 -14.02 -27.73 -10.27
N ASP A 357 -14.02 -27.75 -11.61
CA ASP A 357 -13.63 -28.89 -12.44
C ASP A 357 -12.10 -29.04 -12.60
N ALA A 358 -11.32 -28.18 -11.96
CA ALA A 358 -9.87 -28.12 -12.08
C ALA A 358 -9.14 -28.15 -10.73
N ILE A 359 -7.88 -28.59 -10.76
CA ILE A 359 -7.02 -28.67 -9.58
C ILE A 359 -5.55 -28.49 -9.97
N PHE A 360 -4.77 -27.85 -9.12
CA PHE A 360 -3.33 -27.73 -9.32
C PHE A 360 -2.64 -29.06 -8.99
N VAL A 361 -1.67 -29.47 -9.80
CA VAL A 361 -0.83 -30.63 -9.54
C VAL A 361 0.60 -30.16 -9.29
N TYR A 362 1.03 -30.25 -8.03
CA TYR A 362 2.41 -29.95 -7.66
C TYR A 362 3.31 -31.13 -8.01
N SER A 363 4.11 -30.99 -9.07
CA SER A 363 5.04 -32.04 -9.52
C SER A 363 6.31 -31.46 -10.15
N PRO A 364 7.29 -31.03 -9.33
CA PRO A 364 8.53 -30.46 -9.82
C PRO A 364 9.31 -31.41 -10.74
N THR A 365 9.17 -32.72 -10.54
CA THR A 365 9.83 -33.73 -11.38
C THR A 365 9.18 -33.82 -12.75
N ALA A 366 7.85 -33.89 -12.83
CA ALA A 366 7.15 -34.01 -14.12
C ALA A 366 7.42 -32.82 -15.04
N VAL A 367 7.40 -31.60 -14.49
CA VAL A 367 7.66 -30.39 -15.28
C VAL A 367 9.14 -30.17 -15.57
N ALA A 368 10.08 -30.70 -14.75
CA ALA A 368 11.51 -30.61 -15.04
C ALA A 368 11.96 -31.63 -16.10
N GLU A 369 11.24 -32.73 -16.26
CA GLU A 369 11.51 -33.78 -17.26
C GLU A 369 10.65 -33.65 -18.53
N ASP A 370 9.90 -32.55 -18.68
CA ASP A 370 8.94 -32.32 -19.78
C ASP A 370 7.97 -33.50 -19.97
N SER A 371 7.55 -34.13 -18.87
CA SER A 371 6.72 -35.35 -18.90
C SER A 371 5.25 -35.09 -19.22
N VAL A 372 4.81 -33.83 -19.17
CA VAL A 372 3.45 -33.38 -19.48
C VAL A 372 3.51 -32.10 -20.31
N GLN A 373 2.53 -31.91 -21.19
CA GLN A 373 2.34 -30.72 -22.01
C GLN A 373 0.87 -30.29 -21.98
N ILE A 374 0.60 -29.01 -22.25
CA ILE A 374 -0.79 -28.51 -22.38
C ILE A 374 -1.53 -29.34 -23.44
N GLY A 375 -2.73 -29.80 -23.09
CA GLY A 375 -3.58 -30.65 -23.91
C GLY A 375 -3.39 -32.16 -23.72
N ASP A 376 -2.39 -32.60 -22.95
CA ASP A 376 -2.24 -34.02 -22.60
C ASP A 376 -3.37 -34.50 -21.69
N PHE A 377 -3.88 -35.70 -21.94
CA PHE A 377 -4.81 -36.40 -21.05
C PHE A 377 -4.03 -37.38 -20.17
N VAL A 378 -4.14 -37.21 -18.85
CA VAL A 378 -3.33 -37.94 -17.88
C VAL A 378 -4.19 -38.59 -16.81
N GLU A 379 -3.69 -39.68 -16.25
CA GLU A 379 -4.13 -40.27 -14.99
C GLU A 379 -3.06 -40.03 -13.92
N ILE A 380 -3.49 -39.57 -12.76
CA ILE A 380 -2.62 -39.18 -11.65
C ILE A 380 -3.06 -39.90 -10.38
N THR A 381 -2.10 -40.47 -9.66
CA THR A 381 -2.27 -40.97 -8.30
C THR A 381 -1.35 -40.21 -7.38
N GLY A 382 -1.90 -39.55 -6.34
CA GLY A 382 -1.14 -38.68 -5.45
C GLY A 382 -1.92 -38.33 -4.18
N ASP A 383 -1.37 -37.37 -3.43
CA ASP A 383 -1.95 -36.89 -2.16
C ASP A 383 -2.68 -35.55 -2.43
N ALA A 384 -4.01 -35.54 -2.39
CA ALA A 384 -4.81 -34.33 -2.45
C ALA A 384 -4.79 -33.60 -1.11
N THR A 385 -4.56 -32.29 -1.13
CA THR A 385 -4.35 -31.48 0.08
C THR A 385 -4.66 -30.00 -0.21
N VAL A 386 -4.69 -29.18 0.83
CA VAL A 386 -4.78 -27.72 0.70
C VAL A 386 -3.43 -27.10 1.05
N TYR A 387 -2.89 -26.29 0.14
CA TYR A 387 -1.62 -25.58 0.35
C TYR A 387 -1.81 -24.09 0.16
N PHE A 388 -1.66 -23.30 1.23
CA PHE A 388 -1.98 -21.87 1.24
C PHE A 388 -3.35 -21.59 0.61
N ASP A 389 -4.38 -22.21 1.17
CA ASP A 389 -5.78 -22.10 0.76
C ASP A 389 -6.09 -22.54 -0.69
N ASN A 390 -5.15 -23.20 -1.37
CA ASN A 390 -5.38 -23.80 -2.69
C ASN A 390 -5.51 -25.32 -2.62
N PRO A 391 -6.60 -25.89 -3.13
CA PRO A 391 -6.70 -27.31 -3.43
C PRO A 391 -5.61 -27.71 -4.45
N GLN A 392 -4.85 -28.74 -4.10
CA GLN A 392 -3.84 -29.29 -4.99
C GLN A 392 -3.65 -30.81 -4.81
N ILE A 393 -3.09 -31.46 -5.82
CA ILE A 393 -2.58 -32.83 -5.74
C ILE A 393 -1.05 -32.78 -5.72
N ALA A 394 -0.44 -33.30 -4.67
CA ALA A 394 0.99 -33.36 -4.53
C ALA A 394 1.57 -34.68 -5.05
N LEU A 395 2.59 -34.58 -5.92
CA LEU A 395 3.36 -35.70 -6.44
C LEU A 395 4.79 -35.70 -5.89
N TYR A 396 4.96 -36.31 -4.71
CA TYR A 396 6.22 -36.59 -4.02
C TYR A 396 6.60 -38.07 -4.10
N PRO A 397 7.60 -38.44 -4.92
CA PRO A 397 8.17 -39.78 -4.91
C PRO A 397 8.69 -40.12 -3.49
N GLY A 398 8.07 -41.10 -2.81
CA GLY A 398 8.48 -41.57 -1.48
C GLY A 398 7.60 -41.13 -0.30
N SER A 399 6.40 -40.60 -0.54
CA SER A 399 5.36 -40.43 0.49
C SER A 399 5.10 -41.74 1.23
N THR A 400 5.02 -41.70 2.57
CA THR A 400 4.64 -42.86 3.39
C THR A 400 3.12 -43.05 3.43
N GLN A 401 2.34 -42.03 3.04
CA GLN A 401 0.88 -42.06 3.00
C GLN A 401 0.37 -42.72 1.72
N THR A 402 0.88 -42.28 0.56
CA THR A 402 0.62 -42.90 -0.74
C THR A 402 1.92 -43.48 -1.32
N PRO A 403 2.19 -44.79 -1.15
CA PRO A 403 3.45 -45.41 -1.57
C PRO A 403 3.68 -45.42 -3.09
N HIS A 404 2.63 -45.15 -3.87
CA HIS A 404 2.59 -45.25 -5.33
C HIS A 404 2.08 -43.95 -5.96
N HIS A 405 2.88 -42.89 -5.86
CA HIS A 405 2.65 -41.69 -6.68
C HIS A 405 2.93 -42.02 -8.14
N GLU A 406 1.95 -41.82 -9.02
CA GLU A 406 2.02 -42.17 -10.43
C GLU A 406 1.46 -41.05 -11.32
N LEU A 407 2.07 -40.88 -12.48
CA LEU A 407 1.59 -40.02 -13.56
C LEU A 407 1.69 -40.82 -14.86
N ALA A 408 0.55 -41.00 -15.53
CA ALA A 408 0.47 -41.76 -16.77
C ALA A 408 -0.21 -40.95 -17.89
N LEU A 409 0.49 -40.76 -19.01
CA LEU A 409 -0.12 -40.23 -20.24
C LEU A 409 -1.04 -41.28 -20.87
N ILE A 410 -2.28 -40.89 -21.14
CA ILE A 410 -3.30 -41.76 -21.75
C ILE A 410 -3.41 -41.43 -23.24
N GLN A 411 -2.70 -42.18 -24.10
CA GLN A 411 -2.60 -41.89 -25.54
C GLN A 411 -3.63 -42.63 -26.42
N ASP A 412 -4.15 -43.77 -25.94
CA ASP A 412 -4.97 -44.69 -26.74
C ASP A 412 -6.48 -44.59 -26.46
N GLU A 413 -6.90 -43.64 -25.60
CA GLU A 413 -8.29 -43.41 -25.22
C GLU A 413 -8.78 -42.06 -25.78
N PRO A 414 -9.93 -42.03 -26.50
CA PRO A 414 -10.50 -40.77 -26.93
C PRO A 414 -11.12 -40.02 -25.73
N PHE A 415 -10.79 -38.74 -25.60
CA PHE A 415 -11.37 -37.82 -24.62
C PHE A 415 -11.89 -36.55 -25.31
N GLU A 416 -12.82 -35.83 -24.66
CA GLU A 416 -13.24 -34.50 -25.11
C GLU A 416 -12.29 -33.45 -24.54
N ALA A 417 -11.80 -32.54 -25.38
CA ALA A 417 -10.92 -31.46 -24.93
C ALA A 417 -11.69 -30.52 -23.98
N VAL A 418 -10.97 -29.98 -22.98
CA VAL A 418 -11.45 -28.86 -22.17
C VAL A 418 -11.73 -27.67 -23.08
N LYS A 419 -12.76 -26.89 -22.74
CA LYS A 419 -13.08 -25.62 -23.38
C LYS A 419 -12.83 -24.51 -22.36
N PRO A 420 -12.20 -23.39 -22.72
CA PRO A 420 -12.16 -22.22 -21.84
C PRO A 420 -13.58 -21.82 -21.42
N ALA A 421 -13.79 -21.48 -20.15
CA ALA A 421 -15.05 -20.92 -19.69
C ALA A 421 -15.16 -19.46 -20.11
N SER A 422 -16.09 -19.14 -21.01
CA SER A 422 -16.31 -17.76 -21.48
C SER A 422 -17.10 -17.00 -20.43
N ILE A 423 -16.41 -16.19 -19.62
CA ILE A 423 -16.98 -15.62 -18.39
C ILE A 423 -16.51 -14.19 -18.12
N GLU A 424 -17.43 -13.33 -17.67
CA GLU A 424 -17.06 -12.13 -16.92
C GLU A 424 -16.68 -12.60 -15.52
N VAL A 425 -15.43 -12.39 -15.11
CA VAL A 425 -14.94 -12.92 -13.83
C VAL A 425 -15.80 -12.34 -12.71
N PRO A 426 -16.49 -13.17 -11.90
CA PRO A 426 -17.44 -12.68 -10.92
C PRO A 426 -16.71 -11.92 -9.81
N GLU A 427 -17.34 -10.89 -9.25
CA GLU A 427 -16.80 -10.16 -8.08
C GLU A 427 -17.00 -10.96 -6.78
N ASN A 428 -17.93 -11.91 -6.77
CA ASN A 428 -18.22 -12.75 -5.61
C ASN A 428 -17.15 -13.84 -5.39
N ALA A 429 -16.57 -13.90 -4.19
CA ALA A 429 -15.51 -14.83 -3.84
C ALA A 429 -15.93 -16.32 -3.93
N GLU A 430 -17.17 -16.68 -3.58
CA GLU A 430 -17.66 -18.06 -3.69
C GLU A 430 -17.75 -18.50 -5.16
N GLN A 431 -18.23 -17.62 -6.04
CA GLN A 431 -18.26 -17.87 -7.47
C GLN A 431 -16.86 -17.95 -8.08
N ARG A 432 -15.91 -17.11 -7.64
CA ARG A 432 -14.49 -17.22 -8.04
C ARG A 432 -13.88 -18.55 -7.57
N ALA A 433 -14.15 -18.97 -6.34
CA ALA A 433 -13.69 -20.24 -5.79
C ALA A 433 -14.23 -21.43 -6.61
N SER A 434 -15.48 -21.35 -7.08
CA SER A 434 -16.04 -22.36 -7.98
C SER A 434 -15.26 -22.47 -9.31
N LEU A 435 -14.52 -21.45 -9.72
CA LEU A 435 -13.73 -21.44 -10.96
C LEU A 435 -12.24 -21.74 -10.73
N LEU A 436 -11.80 -21.96 -9.50
CA LEU A 436 -10.39 -22.04 -9.14
C LEU A 436 -9.64 -23.12 -9.94
N GLY A 437 -8.56 -22.75 -10.62
CA GLY A 437 -7.76 -23.60 -11.48
C GLY A 437 -8.32 -23.85 -12.89
N MET A 438 -9.55 -23.40 -13.18
CA MET A 438 -10.17 -23.62 -14.49
C MET A 438 -9.57 -22.70 -15.55
N LEU A 439 -9.55 -23.20 -16.80
CA LEU A 439 -9.23 -22.43 -17.98
C LEU A 439 -10.37 -21.46 -18.31
N LEU A 440 -10.07 -20.18 -18.37
CA LEU A 440 -11.00 -19.09 -18.63
C LEU A 440 -10.70 -18.38 -19.94
N ASP A 441 -11.75 -17.95 -20.62
CA ASP A 441 -11.77 -17.00 -21.73
C ASP A 441 -12.46 -15.72 -21.20
N PRO A 442 -11.71 -14.76 -20.63
CA PRO A 442 -12.30 -13.60 -19.97
C PRO A 442 -13.17 -12.78 -20.92
N GLN A 443 -14.40 -12.47 -20.49
CA GLN A 443 -15.36 -11.63 -21.19
C GLN A 443 -15.57 -10.32 -20.44
N GLY A 444 -16.09 -9.32 -21.15
CA GLY A 444 -16.30 -7.98 -20.63
C GLY A 444 -15.10 -7.06 -20.86
N THR A 445 -15.26 -5.80 -20.49
CA THR A 445 -14.19 -4.79 -20.49
C THR A 445 -13.51 -4.80 -19.12
N TYR A 446 -12.18 -4.76 -19.10
CA TYR A 446 -11.40 -4.63 -17.88
C TYR A 446 -10.48 -3.42 -17.99
N THR A 447 -10.23 -2.77 -16.87
CA THR A 447 -9.38 -1.59 -16.78
C THR A 447 -8.25 -1.83 -15.78
N VAL A 448 -7.05 -1.35 -16.10
CA VAL A 448 -5.91 -1.34 -15.18
C VAL A 448 -6.17 -0.38 -14.04
N THR A 449 -6.07 -0.86 -12.80
CA THR A 449 -6.27 -0.05 -11.58
C THR A 449 -5.01 0.06 -10.73
N ASP A 450 -4.07 -0.90 -10.86
CA ASP A 450 -2.82 -0.91 -10.08
C ASP A 450 -1.66 -1.47 -10.91
N HIS A 451 -0.48 -0.87 -10.74
CA HIS A 451 0.79 -1.36 -11.29
C HIS A 451 1.95 -1.20 -10.28
N TYR A 452 1.67 -0.88 -9.02
CA TYR A 452 2.69 -0.56 -8.03
C TYR A 452 3.69 -1.70 -7.84
N THR A 453 3.20 -2.94 -7.75
CA THR A 453 4.03 -4.14 -7.60
C THR A 453 4.53 -4.72 -8.92
N LEU A 454 4.20 -4.13 -10.08
CA LEU A 454 4.69 -4.59 -11.39
C LEU A 454 6.22 -4.64 -11.42
N ASN A 455 6.90 -3.58 -10.95
CA ASN A 455 8.36 -3.50 -10.88
C ASN A 455 8.99 -4.44 -9.82
N GLN A 456 8.18 -5.12 -9.02
CA GLN A 456 8.65 -6.03 -7.98
C GLN A 456 8.36 -7.49 -8.34
N TYR A 457 7.15 -7.78 -8.82
CA TYR A 457 6.59 -9.11 -8.93
C TYR A 457 5.97 -9.44 -10.29
N GLY A 458 5.95 -8.50 -11.25
CA GLY A 458 5.40 -8.79 -12.58
C GLY A 458 3.88 -8.82 -12.64
N GLU A 459 3.19 -8.30 -11.62
CA GLU A 459 1.73 -8.36 -11.48
C GLU A 459 1.07 -6.99 -11.70
N ILE A 460 -0.16 -6.99 -12.24
CA ILE A 460 -0.95 -5.80 -12.58
C ILE A 460 -2.35 -5.98 -11.99
N GLY A 461 -2.81 -5.03 -11.19
CA GLY A 461 -4.19 -5.02 -10.69
C GLY A 461 -5.15 -4.54 -11.77
N ILE A 462 -6.20 -5.31 -12.01
CA ILE A 462 -7.25 -5.02 -12.98
C ILE A 462 -8.63 -5.14 -12.33
N VAL A 463 -9.61 -4.46 -12.90
CA VAL A 463 -11.01 -4.50 -12.45
C VAL A 463 -11.95 -4.65 -13.65
N LEU A 464 -13.05 -5.37 -13.46
CA LEU A 464 -14.13 -5.45 -14.45
C LEU A 464 -14.86 -4.09 -14.53
N GLY A 465 -15.01 -3.56 -15.74
CA GLY A 465 -15.57 -2.25 -16.02
C GLY A 465 -14.66 -1.39 -16.90
N GLU A 466 -15.13 -0.18 -17.21
CA GLU A 466 -14.40 0.79 -18.04
C GLU A 466 -13.52 1.74 -17.21
N GLU A 467 -13.65 1.75 -15.88
CA GLU A 467 -13.00 2.71 -14.98
C GLU A 467 -12.13 2.01 -13.91
N PRO A 468 -11.01 2.61 -13.48
CA PRO A 468 -10.25 2.12 -12.34
C PRO A 468 -11.05 2.24 -11.02
N LEU A 469 -10.55 1.61 -9.96
CA LEU A 469 -11.09 1.76 -8.62
C LEU A 469 -10.89 3.21 -8.14
N VAL A 470 -11.89 3.75 -7.47
CA VAL A 470 -11.86 5.12 -6.92
C VAL A 470 -11.55 5.06 -5.44
N ASN A 471 -10.74 6.00 -4.96
CA ASN A 471 -10.44 6.12 -3.54
C ASN A 471 -11.74 6.41 -2.75
N PRO A 472 -12.00 5.70 -1.64
CA PRO A 472 -13.24 5.86 -0.91
C PRO A 472 -13.54 7.29 -0.40
N THR A 473 -12.52 8.02 0.06
CA THR A 473 -12.68 9.41 0.55
C THR A 473 -12.50 10.45 -0.55
N SER A 474 -12.33 10.02 -1.80
CA SER A 474 -12.58 10.82 -3.01
C SER A 474 -14.06 10.79 -3.39
N ALA A 475 -14.70 9.61 -3.27
CA ALA A 475 -16.11 9.42 -3.64
C ALA A 475 -17.12 9.83 -2.54
N PHE A 476 -16.78 9.65 -1.27
CA PHE A 476 -17.70 9.86 -0.15
C PHE A 476 -17.03 10.57 1.03
N ARG A 477 -17.81 11.32 1.82
CA ARG A 477 -17.34 11.79 3.13
C ARG A 477 -16.89 10.59 3.98
N PRO A 478 -15.87 10.74 4.84
CA PRO A 478 -15.45 9.71 5.77
C PRO A 478 -16.65 9.17 6.59
N GLY A 479 -16.86 7.86 6.54
CA GLY A 479 -18.05 7.24 7.13
C GLY A 479 -18.38 5.87 6.56
N PRO A 480 -19.57 5.33 6.89
CA PRO A 480 -20.01 4.01 6.46
C PRO A 480 -20.01 3.81 4.94
N GLU A 481 -20.33 4.84 4.17
CA GLU A 481 -20.34 4.79 2.71
C GLU A 481 -18.93 4.61 2.13
N ALA A 482 -17.95 5.37 2.63
CA ALA A 482 -16.55 5.19 2.27
C ALA A 482 -16.04 3.78 2.67
N GLN A 483 -16.39 3.31 3.87
CA GLN A 483 -16.02 1.96 4.32
C GLN A 483 -16.65 0.86 3.44
N ALA A 484 -17.90 1.04 3.02
CA ALA A 484 -18.57 0.11 2.12
C ALA A 484 -17.94 0.11 0.73
N LEU A 485 -17.46 1.26 0.22
CA LEU A 485 -16.72 1.31 -1.04
C LEU A 485 -15.32 0.69 -0.90
N ALA A 486 -14.63 0.88 0.24
CA ALA A 486 -13.36 0.22 0.50
C ALA A 486 -13.48 -1.31 0.44
N ALA A 487 -14.49 -1.88 1.12
CA ALA A 487 -14.77 -3.31 1.07
C ALA A 487 -15.13 -3.80 -0.35
N GLN A 488 -15.88 -3.01 -1.12
CA GLN A 488 -16.17 -3.32 -2.52
C GLN A 488 -14.89 -3.30 -3.37
N ASN A 489 -14.00 -2.33 -3.18
CA ASN A 489 -12.75 -2.26 -3.94
C ASN A 489 -11.88 -3.51 -3.71
N GLU A 490 -11.79 -4.00 -2.47
CA GLU A 490 -11.10 -5.24 -2.11
C GLU A 490 -11.70 -6.48 -2.81
N GLU A 491 -13.03 -6.57 -2.91
CA GLU A 491 -13.69 -7.67 -3.60
C GLU A 491 -13.49 -7.61 -5.13
N ARG A 492 -13.40 -6.39 -5.70
CA ARG A 492 -13.40 -6.15 -7.14
C ARG A 492 -12.06 -6.34 -7.81
N VAL A 493 -10.96 -6.06 -7.11
CA VAL A 493 -9.61 -6.19 -7.70
C VAL A 493 -9.25 -7.65 -7.97
N ILE A 494 -8.61 -7.87 -9.12
CA ILE A 494 -7.99 -9.14 -9.50
C ILE A 494 -6.62 -8.82 -10.08
N TYR A 495 -5.60 -9.64 -9.80
CA TYR A 495 -4.25 -9.44 -10.35
C TYR A 495 -4.01 -10.29 -11.60
N LEU A 496 -3.63 -9.65 -12.69
CA LEU A 496 -3.03 -10.30 -13.86
C LEU A 496 -1.54 -10.52 -13.59
N ASP A 497 -1.09 -11.77 -13.59
CA ASP A 497 0.23 -12.18 -13.09
C ASP A 497 1.14 -12.68 -14.24
N ASP A 498 2.43 -12.89 -13.99
CA ASP A 498 3.41 -13.39 -14.98
C ASP A 498 3.69 -14.90 -14.87
N ALA A 499 2.97 -15.58 -13.97
CA ALA A 499 3.19 -16.96 -13.59
C ALA A 499 4.62 -17.30 -13.09
N ALA A 500 5.30 -16.34 -12.46
CA ALA A 500 6.64 -16.52 -11.91
C ALA A 500 6.70 -16.29 -10.40
N SER A 501 7.81 -16.72 -9.80
CA SER A 501 8.17 -16.38 -8.41
C SER A 501 9.34 -15.38 -8.34
N THR A 502 9.62 -14.73 -9.47
CA THR A 502 10.71 -13.76 -9.63
C THR A 502 10.46 -12.52 -8.76
N SER A 503 11.53 -11.97 -8.17
CA SER A 503 11.48 -10.70 -7.43
C SER A 503 12.56 -9.75 -7.93
N TRP A 504 12.14 -8.69 -8.62
CA TRP A 504 13.02 -7.66 -9.18
C TRP A 504 13.56 -6.66 -8.14
N GLN A 505 13.31 -6.89 -6.85
CA GLN A 505 13.89 -6.06 -5.78
C GLN A 505 14.85 -6.82 -4.86
N SER A 506 14.83 -8.15 -4.87
CA SER A 506 15.54 -8.94 -3.85
C SER A 506 16.85 -9.57 -4.33
N TRP A 507 16.88 -10.12 -5.56
CA TRP A 507 18.00 -10.94 -6.01
C TRP A 507 18.62 -10.40 -7.29
N SER A 508 19.94 -10.25 -7.34
CA SER A 508 20.64 -9.67 -8.51
C SER A 508 20.42 -10.44 -9.81
N ALA A 509 20.25 -11.77 -9.75
CA ALA A 509 19.96 -12.59 -10.93
C ALA A 509 18.54 -12.37 -11.49
N ASP A 510 17.58 -12.09 -10.60
CA ASP A 510 16.19 -11.80 -10.95
C ASP A 510 16.08 -10.37 -11.51
N ARG A 511 16.77 -9.42 -10.86
CA ARG A 511 16.94 -8.05 -11.35
C ARG A 511 17.50 -8.00 -12.78
N ALA A 512 18.32 -8.97 -13.18
CA ALA A 512 18.87 -9.04 -14.53
C ALA A 512 17.87 -9.49 -15.61
N GLN A 513 16.70 -9.99 -15.22
CA GLN A 513 15.67 -10.41 -16.16
C GLN A 513 14.89 -9.20 -16.67
N PRO A 514 14.48 -9.18 -17.95
CA PRO A 514 13.49 -8.23 -18.44
C PRO A 514 12.17 -8.34 -17.67
N LEU A 515 11.52 -7.21 -17.43
CA LEU A 515 10.19 -7.18 -16.82
C LEU A 515 9.12 -7.65 -17.83
N PRO A 516 8.15 -8.49 -17.44
CA PRO A 516 7.02 -8.83 -18.29
C PRO A 516 6.10 -7.62 -18.48
N TYR A 517 5.30 -7.64 -19.55
CA TYR A 517 4.28 -6.63 -19.92
C TYR A 517 4.79 -5.24 -20.30
N LEU A 518 5.84 -4.74 -19.63
CA LEU A 518 6.24 -3.34 -19.68
C LEU A 518 7.43 -3.10 -20.61
N THR A 519 7.26 -2.17 -21.55
CA THR A 519 8.37 -1.55 -22.30
C THR A 519 8.26 -0.03 -22.27
N ILE A 520 9.23 0.69 -22.84
CA ILE A 520 9.13 2.16 -22.98
C ILE A 520 8.03 2.52 -23.97
N GLU A 521 7.91 1.74 -25.06
CA GLU A 521 6.95 1.95 -26.13
C GLU A 521 5.52 1.54 -25.74
N ASP A 522 5.40 0.49 -24.92
CA ASP A 522 4.14 -0.08 -24.45
C ASP A 522 4.06 0.00 -22.91
N PRO A 523 3.70 1.16 -22.34
CA PRO A 523 3.56 1.36 -20.90
C PRO A 523 2.24 0.77 -20.38
N ILE A 524 2.24 0.32 -19.12
CA ILE A 524 1.02 -0.13 -18.43
C ILE A 524 0.46 1.02 -17.61
N ARG A 525 -0.54 1.73 -18.12
CA ARG A 525 -1.10 2.92 -17.46
C ARG A 525 -2.39 2.59 -16.71
N VAL A 526 -2.58 3.16 -15.52
CA VAL A 526 -3.89 3.12 -14.83
C VAL A 526 -4.94 3.81 -15.70
N GLY A 527 -6.12 3.20 -15.80
CA GLY A 527 -7.19 3.63 -16.71
C GLY A 527 -7.12 3.01 -18.12
N ALA A 528 -6.06 2.27 -18.47
CA ALA A 528 -5.97 1.60 -19.76
C ALA A 528 -6.89 0.36 -19.83
N GLU A 529 -7.55 0.17 -20.98
CA GLU A 529 -8.28 -1.08 -21.28
C GLU A 529 -7.31 -2.27 -21.41
N VAL A 530 -7.71 -3.41 -20.85
CA VAL A 530 -7.04 -4.70 -21.01
C VAL A 530 -7.55 -5.40 -22.27
N LEU A 531 -6.65 -5.73 -23.18
CA LEU A 531 -6.95 -6.38 -24.46
C LEU A 531 -6.49 -7.84 -24.41
N TRP A 532 -7.43 -8.75 -24.16
CA TRP A 532 -7.15 -10.19 -24.04
C TRP A 532 -6.62 -10.81 -25.34
N GLU A 533 -5.54 -11.57 -25.23
CA GLU A 533 -4.86 -12.27 -26.34
C GLU A 533 -4.91 -13.79 -26.22
N THR A 534 -4.87 -14.31 -24.99
CA THR A 534 -4.95 -15.75 -24.71
C THR A 534 -5.88 -16.06 -23.54
N ASP A 535 -6.26 -17.33 -23.45
CA ASP A 535 -6.93 -17.87 -22.27
C ASP A 535 -6.02 -17.79 -21.03
N VAL A 536 -6.62 -17.80 -19.85
CA VAL A 536 -5.94 -17.69 -18.55
C VAL A 536 -6.44 -18.74 -17.56
N ILE A 537 -5.73 -18.93 -16.44
CA ILE A 537 -6.20 -19.75 -15.33
C ILE A 537 -6.68 -18.85 -14.19
N MET A 538 -7.88 -19.11 -13.67
CA MET A 538 -8.30 -18.55 -12.38
C MET A 538 -7.47 -19.16 -11.26
N ASP A 539 -6.95 -18.32 -10.39
CA ASP A 539 -6.00 -18.72 -9.39
C ASP A 539 -6.19 -17.88 -8.12
N TYR A 540 -5.80 -18.44 -6.99
CA TYR A 540 -5.81 -17.73 -5.72
C TYR A 540 -4.45 -17.95 -5.09
N ARG A 541 -3.72 -16.91 -4.67
CA ARG A 541 -2.48 -17.09 -3.92
C ARG A 541 -2.02 -15.76 -3.35
N PHE A 542 -1.27 -15.87 -2.26
CA PHE A 542 -0.86 -14.70 -1.48
C PHE A 542 -2.07 -13.88 -1.01
N GLU A 543 -3.17 -14.58 -0.69
CA GLU A 543 -4.45 -13.98 -0.23
C GLU A 543 -5.15 -13.11 -1.30
N GLU A 544 -4.76 -13.27 -2.58
CA GLU A 544 -5.28 -12.47 -3.69
C GLU A 544 -5.80 -13.33 -4.84
N TRP A 545 -6.86 -12.87 -5.50
CA TRP A 545 -7.40 -13.47 -6.73
C TRP A 545 -6.55 -13.08 -7.94
N ARG A 546 -6.29 -14.06 -8.81
CA ARG A 546 -5.33 -13.90 -9.91
C ARG A 546 -5.79 -14.56 -11.20
N LEU A 547 -5.34 -13.97 -12.30
CA LEU A 547 -5.39 -14.56 -13.63
C LEU A 547 -3.96 -14.89 -14.06
N GLN A 548 -3.69 -16.18 -14.21
CA GLN A 548 -2.36 -16.67 -14.56
C GLN A 548 -2.28 -16.99 -16.06
N PRO A 549 -1.17 -16.64 -16.73
CA PRO A 549 -0.89 -17.18 -18.06
C PRO A 549 -0.73 -18.71 -18.01
N LEU A 550 -0.84 -19.36 -19.17
CA LEU A 550 -0.82 -20.83 -19.26
C LEU A 550 0.57 -21.45 -19.00
N SER A 551 1.60 -20.62 -18.92
CA SER A 551 2.96 -20.96 -18.50
C SER A 551 3.67 -19.67 -18.04
N LYS A 552 4.88 -19.79 -17.53
CA LYS A 552 5.70 -18.63 -17.14
C LYS A 552 5.86 -17.66 -18.32
N LEU A 553 5.49 -16.40 -18.11
CA LEU A 553 5.68 -15.33 -19.07
C LEU A 553 7.12 -14.80 -19.00
N THR A 554 7.82 -14.87 -20.13
CA THR A 554 9.11 -14.23 -20.38
C THR A 554 9.10 -13.63 -21.78
N PRO A 555 10.06 -12.77 -22.15
CA PRO A 555 10.15 -12.27 -23.52
C PRO A 555 10.22 -13.38 -24.58
N GLU A 556 10.80 -14.54 -24.26
CA GLU A 556 10.88 -15.69 -25.16
C GLU A 556 9.57 -16.46 -25.31
N THR A 557 8.70 -16.44 -24.29
CA THR A 557 7.41 -17.16 -24.28
C THR A 557 6.22 -16.26 -24.60
N ALA A 558 6.39 -14.93 -24.58
CA ALA A 558 5.34 -13.94 -24.74
C ALA A 558 4.43 -14.18 -25.96
N GLU A 559 4.98 -14.51 -27.13
CA GLU A 559 4.19 -14.80 -28.35
C GLU A 559 3.16 -15.95 -28.17
N GLN A 560 3.32 -16.79 -27.15
CA GLN A 560 2.50 -17.98 -26.92
C GLN A 560 1.64 -17.88 -25.66
N VAL A 561 2.10 -17.15 -24.63
CA VAL A 561 1.49 -17.21 -23.30
C VAL A 561 1.14 -15.85 -22.72
N GLN A 562 1.44 -14.75 -23.42
CA GLN A 562 1.06 -13.42 -22.95
C GLN A 562 -0.47 -13.30 -22.94
N PRO A 563 -1.09 -13.08 -21.77
CA PRO A 563 -2.53 -13.13 -21.63
C PRO A 563 -3.23 -11.90 -22.21
N ALA A 564 -2.59 -10.74 -22.17
CA ALA A 564 -3.15 -9.48 -22.64
C ALA A 564 -2.09 -8.50 -23.13
N SER A 565 -2.52 -7.58 -23.99
CA SER A 565 -1.92 -6.27 -24.20
C SER A 565 -2.81 -5.18 -23.59
N PHE A 566 -2.38 -3.92 -23.65
CA PHE A 566 -3.06 -2.82 -22.97
C PHE A 566 -3.17 -1.62 -23.90
N GLU A 567 -4.25 -0.86 -23.78
CA GLU A 567 -4.41 0.40 -24.47
C GLU A 567 -3.28 1.37 -24.10
N ASN A 568 -2.69 2.03 -25.10
CA ASN A 568 -1.69 3.05 -24.87
C ASN A 568 -2.34 4.44 -24.73
N THR A 569 -2.73 4.78 -23.50
CA THR A 569 -3.41 6.06 -23.20
C THR A 569 -2.48 7.29 -23.21
N ARG A 570 -1.22 7.15 -23.66
CA ARG A 570 -0.34 8.30 -23.94
C ARG A 570 -0.76 9.09 -25.18
N GLU A 571 -1.46 8.48 -26.16
CA GLU A 571 -1.87 9.12 -27.44
C GLU A 571 -2.85 10.32 -27.26
N GLY A 572 -3.33 10.57 -26.05
CA GLY A 572 -4.13 11.74 -25.69
C GLY A 572 -3.50 12.64 -24.63
N ASN A 573 -2.27 12.36 -24.20
CA ASN A 573 -1.62 13.01 -23.06
C ASN A 573 -0.20 13.50 -23.41
N GLU A 574 0.21 13.55 -24.68
CA GLU A 574 1.57 14.01 -25.03
C GLU A 574 1.79 15.51 -24.75
N SER A 575 0.70 16.27 -24.71
CA SER A 575 0.64 17.67 -24.29
C SER A 575 -0.70 17.93 -23.61
N PRO A 576 -0.80 18.96 -22.74
CA PRO A 576 -2.10 19.42 -22.26
C PRO A 576 -3.02 19.83 -23.41
N ALA A 577 -4.31 19.99 -23.11
CA ALA A 577 -5.30 20.53 -24.01
C ALA A 577 -4.87 21.91 -24.58
N GLU A 578 -5.34 22.19 -25.81
CA GLU A 578 -5.07 23.47 -26.46
C GLU A 578 -5.54 24.63 -25.58
N ARG A 579 -4.64 25.57 -25.34
CA ARG A 579 -4.87 26.74 -24.50
C ARG A 579 -6.02 27.62 -24.99
N GLU A 580 -6.96 27.91 -24.10
CA GLU A 580 -8.12 28.77 -24.36
C GLU A 580 -8.01 30.16 -23.73
N GLY A 581 -7.16 30.34 -22.71
CA GLY A 581 -6.98 31.60 -21.97
C GLY A 581 -5.75 32.42 -22.34
N ASP A 582 -5.69 33.63 -21.79
CA ASP A 582 -4.55 34.54 -21.90
C ASP A 582 -3.39 34.07 -21.01
N VAL A 583 -3.67 33.66 -19.78
CA VAL A 583 -2.67 33.17 -18.82
C VAL A 583 -2.97 31.73 -18.45
N ARG A 584 -1.97 30.85 -18.46
CA ARG A 584 -2.09 29.48 -17.96
C ARG A 584 -1.34 29.35 -16.64
N ILE A 585 -2.02 28.93 -15.58
CA ILE A 585 -1.42 28.64 -14.28
C ILE A 585 -1.39 27.13 -14.04
N ALA A 586 -0.39 26.63 -13.33
CA ALA A 586 -0.31 25.21 -12.99
C ALA A 586 0.20 24.96 -11.57
N GLY A 587 -0.32 23.94 -10.89
CA GLY A 587 0.23 23.37 -9.66
C GLY A 587 0.97 22.07 -9.96
N PHE A 588 2.18 21.90 -9.43
CA PHE A 588 2.98 20.71 -9.70
C PHE A 588 3.94 20.34 -8.56
N ASN A 589 3.66 19.21 -7.92
CA ASN A 589 4.60 18.53 -7.05
C ASN A 589 5.63 17.76 -7.91
N VAL A 590 6.92 18.14 -7.81
CA VAL A 590 7.99 17.64 -8.70
C VAL A 590 8.86 16.52 -8.10
N LEU A 591 8.42 15.89 -7.01
CA LEU A 591 9.10 14.74 -6.38
C LEU A 591 10.58 15.01 -6.03
N ASN A 592 10.80 15.71 -4.92
CA ASN A 592 12.09 16.03 -4.31
C ASN A 592 13.16 16.57 -5.29
N TYR A 593 12.93 17.73 -5.92
CA TYR A 593 13.97 18.41 -6.72
C TYR A 593 15.01 19.07 -5.80
N PHE A 594 16.11 18.34 -5.57
CA PHE A 594 17.22 18.73 -4.72
C PHE A 594 18.50 18.84 -5.53
N ILE A 595 19.21 19.97 -5.34
CA ILE A 595 20.52 20.21 -5.95
C ILE A 595 21.67 19.75 -5.03
N SER A 596 21.34 19.52 -3.76
CA SER A 596 22.21 18.89 -2.77
C SER A 596 22.09 17.38 -2.92
N LEU A 597 23.22 16.72 -3.21
CA LEU A 597 23.25 15.30 -3.55
C LEU A 597 23.62 14.46 -2.33
N GLY A 598 23.05 13.26 -2.24
CA GLY A 598 23.39 12.32 -1.16
C GLY A 598 24.88 11.94 -1.12
N GLU A 599 25.56 11.91 -2.27
CA GLU A 599 27.00 11.63 -2.34
C GLU A 599 27.89 12.67 -1.63
N ASP A 600 27.37 13.89 -1.44
CA ASP A 600 28.04 14.98 -0.74
C ASP A 600 27.70 15.01 0.76
N GLU A 601 26.70 14.24 1.20
CA GLU A 601 26.26 14.18 2.60
C GLU A 601 26.89 12.99 3.35
N PRO A 602 27.66 13.22 4.43
CA PRO A 602 28.29 12.14 5.18
C PRO A 602 27.28 11.18 5.82
N GLY A 603 27.33 9.91 5.39
CA GLY A 603 26.49 8.85 5.96
C GLY A 603 25.12 8.71 5.29
N CYS A 604 24.90 9.35 4.13
CA CYS A 604 23.68 9.14 3.37
C CYS A 604 23.61 7.71 2.79
N ASP A 605 22.52 7.01 3.09
CA ASP A 605 22.17 5.73 2.47
C ASP A 605 21.46 5.93 1.13
N PHE A 606 21.52 4.92 0.26
CA PHE A 606 21.01 5.00 -1.10
C PHE A 606 20.51 3.66 -1.65
N TYR A 607 19.59 3.74 -2.60
CA TYR A 607 19.22 2.63 -3.46
C TYR A 607 20.25 2.45 -4.57
N THR A 608 20.41 1.21 -5.04
CA THR A 608 21.33 0.87 -6.13
C THR A 608 20.61 0.29 -7.33
N ASP A 609 21.15 0.55 -8.52
CA ASP A 609 20.77 -0.13 -9.75
C ASP A 609 21.36 -1.56 -9.81
N ILE A 610 21.13 -2.28 -10.92
CA ILE A 610 21.62 -3.65 -11.07
C ILE A 610 23.15 -3.77 -11.08
N ASP A 611 23.85 -2.72 -11.51
CA ASP A 611 25.31 -2.66 -11.55
C ASP A 611 25.90 -2.27 -10.18
N GLY A 612 25.05 -1.95 -9.20
CA GLY A 612 25.43 -1.51 -7.87
C GLY A 612 25.73 -0.02 -7.79
N GLU A 613 25.39 0.75 -8.83
CA GLU A 613 25.58 2.20 -8.84
C GLU A 613 24.43 2.89 -8.08
N PRO A 614 24.71 3.90 -7.25
CA PRO A 614 23.67 4.63 -6.51
C PRO A 614 22.67 5.35 -7.43
N THR A 615 21.37 5.27 -7.11
CA THR A 615 20.31 5.99 -7.83
C THR A 615 19.74 7.14 -7.00
N THR A 616 18.98 6.85 -5.95
CA THR A 616 18.25 7.83 -5.14
C THR A 616 18.60 7.68 -3.66
N ASN A 617 18.48 8.77 -2.90
CA ASN A 617 18.69 8.77 -1.45
C ASN A 617 17.65 7.88 -0.76
N ASP A 618 18.08 7.18 0.29
CA ASP A 618 17.20 6.38 1.15
C ASP A 618 17.09 7.03 2.54
N PHE A 619 18.23 7.34 3.17
CA PHE A 619 18.27 7.90 4.51
C PHE A 619 19.36 8.98 4.67
N CYS A 620 18.96 10.25 4.51
CA CYS A 620 19.73 11.44 4.84
C CYS A 620 18.83 12.70 4.80
N ASP A 621 19.40 13.90 5.03
CA ASP A 621 18.66 15.16 4.94
C ASP A 621 18.39 15.54 3.48
N ALA A 622 19.38 15.38 2.59
CA ALA A 622 19.18 15.53 1.15
C ALA A 622 18.14 14.52 0.64
N ARG A 623 17.11 15.01 -0.05
CA ARG A 623 16.11 14.17 -0.71
C ARG A 623 16.39 14.05 -2.20
N GLY A 624 15.68 13.18 -2.89
CA GLY A 624 15.84 13.00 -4.34
C GLY A 624 17.13 12.25 -4.71
N ALA A 625 17.85 12.77 -5.71
CA ALA A 625 18.99 12.08 -6.33
C ALA A 625 20.21 11.92 -5.41
N TYR A 626 20.86 10.74 -5.48
CA TYR A 626 22.10 10.50 -4.74
C TYR A 626 23.34 11.03 -5.45
N SER A 627 23.42 10.90 -6.77
CA SER A 627 24.59 11.29 -7.55
C SER A 627 24.26 12.32 -8.62
N GLN A 628 25.28 13.03 -9.12
CA GLN A 628 25.11 13.99 -10.22
C GLN A 628 24.45 13.35 -11.45
N ALA A 629 24.77 12.09 -11.76
CA ALA A 629 24.18 11.39 -12.90
C ALA A 629 22.69 11.08 -12.68
N SER A 630 22.29 10.78 -11.43
CA SER A 630 20.88 10.60 -11.09
C SER A 630 20.11 11.92 -11.10
N PHE A 631 20.74 13.00 -10.63
CA PHE A 631 20.17 14.34 -10.68
C PHE A 631 19.93 14.80 -12.12
N GLU A 632 20.89 14.59 -13.02
CA GLU A 632 20.72 14.91 -14.46
C GLU A 632 19.53 14.16 -15.08
N ARG A 633 19.26 12.91 -14.66
CA ARG A 633 18.09 12.14 -15.11
C ARG A 633 16.80 12.73 -14.55
N GLN A 634 16.75 13.01 -13.25
CA GLN A 634 15.61 13.63 -12.57
C GLN A 634 15.28 15.00 -13.20
N GLU A 635 16.27 15.89 -13.27
CA GLU A 635 16.15 17.24 -13.82
C GLU A 635 15.66 17.21 -15.27
N SER A 636 16.18 16.29 -16.10
CA SER A 636 15.75 16.21 -17.51
C SER A 636 14.25 15.92 -17.66
N LYS A 637 13.68 15.06 -16.80
CA LYS A 637 12.25 14.73 -16.80
C LYS A 637 11.40 15.90 -16.29
N ILE A 638 11.82 16.52 -15.19
CA ILE A 638 11.11 17.68 -14.60
C ILE A 638 11.12 18.86 -15.56
N VAL A 639 12.27 19.17 -16.17
CA VAL A 639 12.38 20.23 -17.19
C VAL A 639 11.50 19.93 -18.41
N ALA A 640 11.45 18.67 -18.87
CA ALA A 640 10.56 18.28 -19.97
C ALA A 640 9.08 18.43 -19.61
N ALA A 641 8.68 18.02 -18.40
CA ALA A 641 7.31 18.17 -17.90
C ALA A 641 6.91 19.65 -17.79
N ILE A 642 7.72 20.49 -17.11
CA ILE A 642 7.42 21.92 -16.96
C ILE A 642 7.38 22.64 -18.31
N SER A 643 8.31 22.33 -19.22
CA SER A 643 8.30 22.91 -20.57
C SER A 643 7.06 22.47 -21.38
N GLY A 644 6.57 21.26 -21.13
CA GLY A 644 5.39 20.68 -21.79
C GLY A 644 4.06 21.20 -21.27
N LEU A 645 4.00 21.71 -20.03
CA LEU A 645 2.79 22.30 -19.44
C LEU A 645 2.23 23.47 -20.26
N ASP A 646 3.12 24.17 -20.99
CA ASP A 646 2.82 25.47 -21.59
C ASP A 646 2.24 26.45 -20.57
N ALA A 647 2.67 26.39 -19.30
CA ALA A 647 2.20 27.29 -18.24
C ALA A 647 3.00 28.60 -18.21
N ASP A 648 2.35 29.67 -17.77
CA ASP A 648 2.96 30.98 -17.55
C ASP A 648 3.34 31.20 -16.08
N VAL A 649 2.64 30.56 -15.14
CA VAL A 649 2.99 30.47 -13.72
C VAL A 649 2.90 29.01 -13.29
N VAL A 650 3.91 28.52 -12.59
CA VAL A 650 3.89 27.18 -11.98
C VAL A 650 4.14 27.30 -10.48
N ALA A 651 3.16 26.86 -9.70
CA ALA A 651 3.23 26.65 -8.25
C ALA A 651 3.88 25.29 -7.98
N LEU A 652 5.05 25.30 -7.35
CA LEU A 652 5.88 24.12 -7.14
C LEU A 652 5.89 23.68 -5.68
N GLN A 653 5.73 22.38 -5.46
CA GLN A 653 6.04 21.70 -4.19
C GLN A 653 7.32 20.88 -4.34
N GLU A 654 7.83 20.35 -3.24
CA GLU A 654 8.95 19.39 -3.28
C GLU A 654 10.25 19.98 -3.84
N ILE A 655 10.47 21.28 -3.62
CA ILE A 655 11.72 21.97 -3.95
C ILE A 655 12.62 22.00 -2.71
N GLU A 656 13.91 21.73 -2.88
CA GLU A 656 14.87 21.87 -1.78
C GLU A 656 14.86 23.27 -1.16
N ASN A 657 14.78 23.31 0.16
CA ASN A 657 15.07 24.48 0.97
C ASN A 657 16.58 24.60 1.17
N THR A 658 17.27 25.22 0.21
CA THR A 658 18.73 25.22 0.13
C THR A 658 19.43 25.88 1.33
N ARG A 659 18.71 26.64 2.16
CA ARG A 659 19.24 27.21 3.41
C ARG A 659 19.78 26.15 4.38
N HIS A 660 19.32 24.89 4.27
CA HIS A 660 19.77 23.78 5.11
C HIS A 660 21.13 23.22 4.68
N PHE A 661 21.50 23.39 3.40
CA PHE A 661 22.63 22.71 2.79
C PHE A 661 23.81 23.63 2.47
N PHE A 662 23.59 24.96 2.36
CA PHE A 662 24.63 25.91 1.94
C PHE A 662 24.92 26.97 3.01
N GLU A 663 26.21 27.28 3.21
CA GLU A 663 26.69 28.21 4.24
C GLU A 663 26.21 29.67 4.04
N ASP A 664 25.87 30.05 2.80
CA ASP A 664 25.37 31.40 2.52
C ASP A 664 23.88 31.58 2.89
N GLY A 665 23.19 30.49 3.24
CA GLY A 665 21.80 30.49 3.67
C GLY A 665 20.81 30.87 2.57
N GLY A 666 21.20 30.82 1.29
CA GLY A 666 20.32 31.19 0.18
C GLY A 666 19.18 30.19 0.02
N ARG A 667 17.94 30.60 0.34
CA ARG A 667 16.72 29.77 0.26
C ARG A 667 16.30 29.40 -1.18
N ASP A 668 16.67 30.22 -2.16
CA ASP A 668 16.17 30.09 -3.56
C ASP A 668 17.15 29.44 -4.54
N HIS A 669 18.29 28.92 -4.09
CA HIS A 669 19.30 28.36 -4.99
C HIS A 669 18.78 27.20 -5.85
N ALA A 670 17.96 26.29 -5.29
CA ALA A 670 17.33 25.21 -6.06
C ALA A 670 16.36 25.73 -7.13
N LEU A 671 15.51 26.73 -6.81
CA LEU A 671 14.64 27.38 -7.80
C LEU A 671 15.44 28.06 -8.91
N ALA A 672 16.52 28.77 -8.53
CA ALA A 672 17.39 29.42 -9.49
C ALA A 672 18.08 28.41 -10.43
N ALA A 673 18.46 27.23 -9.92
CA ALA A 673 19.02 26.14 -10.71
C ALA A 673 17.99 25.57 -11.70
N LEU A 674 16.75 25.31 -11.25
CA LEU A 674 15.66 24.83 -12.10
C LEU A 674 15.34 25.83 -13.22
N VAL A 675 15.18 27.11 -12.89
CA VAL A 675 14.96 28.19 -13.87
C VAL A 675 16.12 28.30 -14.85
N GLN A 676 17.36 28.13 -14.38
CA GLN A 676 18.52 28.08 -15.25
C GLN A 676 18.45 26.88 -16.21
N ALA A 677 18.04 25.71 -15.75
CA ALA A 677 17.90 24.51 -16.59
C ALA A 677 16.79 24.69 -17.64
N LEU A 678 15.63 25.26 -17.27
CA LEU A 678 14.53 25.59 -18.18
C LEU A 678 14.97 26.56 -19.29
N ASN A 679 15.58 27.68 -18.90
CA ASN A 679 16.11 28.66 -19.86
C ASN A 679 17.20 28.07 -20.79
N GLN A 680 18.00 27.13 -20.30
CA GLN A 680 18.98 26.41 -21.11
C GLN A 680 18.31 25.47 -22.12
N ALA A 681 17.27 24.74 -21.70
CA ALA A 681 16.51 23.82 -22.55
C ALA A 681 15.81 24.55 -23.71
N GLU A 682 15.23 25.73 -23.46
CA GLU A 682 14.58 26.55 -24.49
C GLU A 682 15.56 27.32 -25.39
N GLY A 683 16.83 27.44 -24.98
CA GLY A 683 17.85 28.19 -25.70
C GLY A 683 17.67 29.73 -25.62
N SER A 684 16.85 30.21 -24.70
CA SER A 684 16.53 31.61 -24.45
C SER A 684 16.88 31.98 -23.00
N ALA A 685 17.84 32.89 -22.82
CA ALA A 685 18.14 33.41 -21.49
C ALA A 685 17.04 34.39 -21.04
N GLY A 686 16.42 34.12 -19.89
CA GLY A 686 15.45 34.99 -19.22
C GLY A 686 14.01 34.86 -19.69
N THR A 687 13.62 33.72 -20.28
CA THR A 687 12.19 33.41 -20.53
C THR A 687 11.51 33.03 -19.23
N TRP A 688 12.16 32.18 -18.44
CA TRP A 688 11.74 31.82 -17.10
C TRP A 688 12.46 32.65 -16.05
N ASP A 689 11.75 33.00 -14.99
CA ASP A 689 12.27 33.52 -13.73
C ASP A 689 11.52 32.88 -12.55
N TYR A 690 11.98 33.11 -11.33
CA TYR A 690 11.33 32.61 -10.11
C TYR A 690 10.92 33.76 -9.19
N VAL A 691 9.94 33.50 -8.33
CA VAL A 691 9.55 34.43 -7.27
C VAL A 691 10.58 34.35 -6.15
N GLU A 692 11.27 35.46 -5.89
CA GLU A 692 12.25 35.55 -4.80
C GLU A 692 11.56 35.39 -3.44
N SER A 693 12.24 34.70 -2.50
CA SER A 693 11.80 34.64 -1.11
C SER A 693 11.76 36.04 -0.48
N PRO A 694 10.80 36.31 0.43
CA PRO A 694 10.77 37.59 1.14
C PRO A 694 11.99 37.74 2.08
N GLU A 695 12.26 38.98 2.51
CA GLU A 695 13.36 39.24 3.47
C GLU A 695 13.17 38.47 4.79
N GLN A 696 11.91 38.30 5.22
CA GLN A 696 11.55 37.53 6.41
C GLN A 696 11.09 36.13 6.01
N VAL A 697 11.71 35.11 6.60
CA VAL A 697 11.37 33.70 6.40
C VAL A 697 11.27 33.00 7.76
N PRO A 698 10.54 31.88 7.89
CA PRO A 698 10.37 31.19 9.16
C PRO A 698 11.72 30.78 9.77
N ALA A 699 11.86 30.83 11.10
CA ALA A 699 13.14 30.52 11.75
C ALA A 699 13.52 29.04 11.64
N ALA A 700 12.53 28.15 11.70
CA ALA A 700 12.65 26.72 11.45
C ALA A 700 11.74 26.38 10.27
N GLU A 701 12.26 25.63 9.30
CA GLU A 701 11.52 25.18 8.12
C GLU A 701 11.93 23.73 7.85
N ASP A 702 11.09 23.02 7.10
CA ASP A 702 11.43 21.74 6.48
C ASP A 702 12.59 21.92 5.49
N VAL A 703 13.30 20.82 5.18
CA VAL A 703 14.30 20.76 4.11
C VAL A 703 13.66 20.89 2.72
N ILE A 704 12.33 20.86 2.63
CA ILE A 704 11.50 21.09 1.45
C ILE A 704 10.76 22.43 1.60
N ARG A 705 10.60 23.18 0.50
CA ARG A 705 9.83 24.43 0.43
C ARG A 705 8.90 24.47 -0.78
N ASN A 706 7.89 25.33 -0.71
CA ASN A 706 7.01 25.68 -1.83
C ASN A 706 7.59 26.84 -2.66
N GLY A 707 7.39 26.92 -3.96
CA GLY A 707 7.94 27.99 -4.80
C GLY A 707 7.07 28.35 -5.99
N PHE A 708 7.40 29.46 -6.66
CA PHE A 708 6.81 29.81 -7.95
C PHE A 708 7.89 30.06 -8.98
N ILE A 709 7.67 29.55 -10.19
CA ILE A 709 8.37 29.96 -11.40
C ILE A 709 7.38 30.56 -12.39
N TYR A 710 7.84 31.48 -13.23
CA TYR A 710 6.96 32.17 -14.17
C TYR A 710 7.67 32.58 -15.44
N ARG A 711 6.88 32.84 -16.48
CA ARG A 711 7.33 33.36 -17.76
C ARG A 711 7.34 34.88 -17.77
N THR A 712 8.52 35.48 -17.90
CA THR A 712 8.72 36.93 -17.82
C THR A 712 8.09 37.71 -18.99
N ASP A 713 7.78 37.03 -20.09
CA ASP A 713 7.11 37.59 -21.26
C ASP A 713 5.57 37.51 -21.17
N ARG A 714 5.03 36.91 -20.10
CA ARG A 714 3.59 36.61 -19.94
C ARG A 714 3.01 37.19 -18.67
N VAL A 715 3.75 37.18 -17.57
CA VAL A 715 3.31 37.71 -16.28
C VAL A 715 4.47 38.38 -15.55
N ALA A 716 4.15 39.22 -14.56
CA ALA A 716 5.12 39.79 -13.64
C ALA A 716 4.59 39.69 -12.20
N PRO A 717 5.46 39.34 -11.22
CA PRO A 717 5.10 39.41 -9.81
C PRO A 717 4.97 40.87 -9.37
N GLU A 718 3.93 41.16 -8.58
CA GLU A 718 3.73 42.45 -7.92
C GLU A 718 4.17 42.37 -6.45
N GLY A 719 5.00 43.32 -6.02
CA GLY A 719 5.50 43.37 -4.65
C GLY A 719 6.42 42.20 -4.27
N ASP A 720 6.68 42.08 -2.96
CA ASP A 720 7.42 40.96 -2.39
C ASP A 720 6.44 39.79 -2.11
N SER A 721 6.90 38.55 -2.23
CA SER A 721 6.10 37.37 -1.87
C SER A 721 5.83 37.30 -0.36
N ARG A 722 4.82 36.52 0.05
CA ARG A 722 4.41 36.40 1.46
C ARG A 722 4.40 34.94 1.91
N ILE A 723 4.98 34.63 3.08
CA ILE A 723 4.96 33.28 3.67
C ILE A 723 4.07 33.31 4.92
N LEU A 724 3.23 32.29 5.08
CA LEU A 724 2.35 32.16 6.25
C LEU A 724 3.10 31.61 7.48
N PHE A 725 3.66 32.53 8.26
CA PHE A 725 4.24 32.29 9.59
C PHE A 725 4.12 33.56 10.44
N GLU A 726 4.30 33.47 11.76
CA GLU A 726 4.03 34.55 12.73
C GLU A 726 4.56 35.94 12.30
N ASP A 727 5.87 36.07 12.06
CA ASP A 727 6.46 37.37 11.67
C ASP A 727 6.21 37.74 10.19
N GLY A 728 5.83 36.77 9.35
CA GLY A 728 5.56 36.97 7.93
C GLY A 728 4.22 37.66 7.63
N VAL A 729 3.31 37.61 8.60
CA VAL A 729 1.93 38.11 8.48
C VAL A 729 1.57 39.13 9.56
N GLU A 730 2.52 39.62 10.35
CA GLU A 730 2.27 40.54 11.48
C GLU A 730 1.62 41.88 11.07
N ASP A 731 1.77 42.26 9.81
CA ASP A 731 1.24 43.49 9.22
C ASP A 731 -0.10 43.32 8.50
N LEU A 732 -0.54 42.08 8.28
CA LEU A 732 -1.87 41.77 7.71
C LEU A 732 -2.98 42.03 8.73
N ASP A 733 -4.24 42.01 8.28
CA ASP A 733 -5.38 42.16 9.19
C ASP A 733 -5.49 40.95 10.13
N GLN A 734 -4.99 41.14 11.34
CA GLN A 734 -5.03 40.17 12.43
C GLN A 734 -6.47 39.78 12.83
N SER A 735 -7.48 40.54 12.40
CA SER A 735 -8.88 40.17 12.63
C SER A 735 -9.33 38.96 11.81
N GLN A 736 -8.70 38.72 10.65
CA GLN A 736 -8.91 37.53 9.81
C GLN A 736 -8.10 36.34 10.30
N LEU A 737 -6.82 36.56 10.61
CA LEU A 737 -5.91 35.51 11.09
C LEU A 737 -6.25 34.99 12.50
N GLY A 738 -6.97 35.75 13.32
CA GLY A 738 -7.44 35.30 14.62
C GLY A 738 -6.32 35.00 15.63
N GLU A 739 -6.55 34.05 16.53
CA GLU A 739 -5.56 33.55 17.50
C GLU A 739 -4.97 32.21 17.04
N LEU A 740 -4.56 32.11 15.76
CA LEU A 740 -3.87 30.94 15.22
C LEU A 740 -2.43 30.89 15.75
N ASP A 741 -1.95 29.70 16.11
CA ASP A 741 -0.56 29.44 16.49
C ASP A 741 0.13 28.83 15.25
N LEU A 742 0.67 29.68 14.38
CA LEU A 742 1.16 29.27 13.07
C LEU A 742 2.39 28.37 13.18
N ASP A 743 3.27 28.65 14.16
CA ASP A 743 4.43 27.80 14.46
C ASP A 743 3.99 26.38 14.84
N ALA A 744 2.92 26.23 15.62
CA ALA A 744 2.37 24.91 15.95
C ALA A 744 1.70 24.24 14.74
N ILE A 745 0.88 24.97 13.97
CA ILE A 745 0.11 24.46 12.83
C ILE A 745 1.02 23.93 11.72
N PHE A 746 2.12 24.61 11.45
CA PHE A 746 3.08 24.25 10.41
C PHE A 746 4.34 23.55 10.94
N SER A 747 4.38 23.18 12.23
CA SER A 747 5.54 22.46 12.82
C SER A 747 5.90 21.13 12.13
N ASN A 748 4.98 20.56 11.35
CA ASN A 748 5.15 19.30 10.61
C ASN A 748 4.75 19.40 9.12
N ALA A 749 4.61 20.60 8.58
CA ALA A 749 4.24 20.85 7.19
C ALA A 749 5.06 22.02 6.63
N ARG A 750 4.86 22.33 5.35
CA ARG A 750 5.53 23.47 4.71
C ARG A 750 4.59 24.66 4.71
N GLU A 751 5.10 25.82 5.07
CA GLU A 751 4.34 27.06 5.13
C GLU A 751 3.86 27.48 3.72
N PRO A 752 2.59 27.89 3.57
CA PRO A 752 2.09 28.46 2.32
C PRO A 752 2.87 29.70 1.88
N LEU A 753 3.09 29.83 0.57
CA LEU A 753 3.72 30.99 -0.07
C LEU A 753 2.73 31.64 -1.03
N ALA A 754 2.56 32.96 -0.95
CA ALA A 754 1.68 33.73 -1.80
C ALA A 754 2.45 34.73 -2.68
N GLN A 755 1.96 34.94 -3.90
CA GLN A 755 2.44 35.96 -4.82
C GLN A 755 1.29 36.51 -5.65
N GLU A 756 1.18 37.83 -5.76
CA GLU A 756 0.31 38.49 -6.73
C GLU A 756 1.01 38.54 -8.10
N PHE A 757 0.31 38.17 -9.17
CA PHE A 757 0.79 38.26 -10.53
C PHE A 757 -0.10 39.17 -11.36
N THR A 758 0.51 39.96 -12.23
CA THR A 758 -0.19 40.73 -13.28
C THR A 758 0.15 40.17 -14.65
N ALA A 759 -0.86 39.98 -15.51
CA ALA A 759 -0.65 39.63 -16.90
C ALA A 759 0.13 40.74 -17.64
N VAL A 760 1.18 40.35 -18.39
CA VAL A 760 1.96 41.26 -19.22
C VAL A 760 1.45 41.20 -20.65
N ASP A 761 0.88 42.31 -21.09
CA ASP A 761 0.46 42.47 -22.48
C ASP A 761 1.70 42.62 -23.38
N ALA A 762 1.91 41.70 -24.33
CA ALA A 762 3.07 41.63 -25.23
C ALA A 762 3.08 42.82 -26.22
N GLY A 763 3.33 44.02 -25.71
CA GLY A 763 3.25 45.26 -26.49
C GLY A 763 3.26 46.55 -25.67
N VAL A 764 3.00 46.50 -24.35
CA VAL A 764 2.92 47.71 -23.52
C VAL A 764 4.16 47.87 -22.65
N GLN A 765 5.20 48.47 -23.21
CA GLN A 765 6.39 48.86 -22.44
C GLN A 765 6.04 50.02 -21.49
N GLY A 766 5.78 49.72 -20.22
CA GLY A 766 5.48 50.71 -19.18
C GLY A 766 4.01 51.15 -19.09
N GLY A 767 3.07 50.25 -19.37
CA GLY A 767 1.64 50.45 -19.07
C GLY A 767 1.39 50.26 -17.58
N GLN A 768 0.44 51.00 -17.02
CA GLN A 768 -0.01 50.73 -15.66
C GLN A 768 -0.76 49.40 -15.69
N ALA A 769 -0.42 48.48 -14.78
CA ALA A 769 -1.30 47.36 -14.44
C ALA A 769 -2.67 47.94 -14.07
N GLU A 770 -3.73 47.42 -14.68
CA GLU A 770 -5.09 47.67 -14.19
C GLU A 770 -5.45 46.50 -13.26
N ALA A 771 -6.12 46.77 -12.14
CA ALA A 771 -6.44 45.75 -11.12
C ALA A 771 -7.29 44.58 -11.66
N GLU A 772 -7.87 44.72 -12.85
CA GLU A 772 -8.62 43.66 -13.53
C GLU A 772 -7.71 42.58 -14.16
N ASP A 773 -6.42 42.86 -14.35
CA ASP A 773 -5.44 41.96 -14.97
C ASP A 773 -4.56 41.21 -13.94
N SER A 774 -4.78 41.40 -12.63
CA SER A 774 -4.00 40.74 -11.56
C SER A 774 -4.79 39.65 -10.82
N PHE A 775 -4.07 38.68 -10.27
CA PHE A 775 -4.60 37.62 -9.43
C PHE A 775 -3.58 37.22 -8.36
N LEU A 776 -4.08 36.75 -7.21
CA LEU A 776 -3.27 36.20 -6.13
C LEU A 776 -3.18 34.68 -6.28
N ALA A 777 -1.97 34.13 -6.26
CA ALA A 777 -1.74 32.69 -6.21
C ALA A 777 -1.08 32.32 -4.88
N ILE A 778 -1.62 31.30 -4.20
CA ILE A 778 -1.09 30.77 -2.95
C ILE A 778 -0.77 29.29 -3.12
N VAL A 779 0.51 28.95 -2.95
CA VAL A 779 1.00 27.58 -3.04
C VAL A 779 1.12 26.96 -1.64
N ASN A 780 0.60 25.74 -1.46
CA ASN A 780 0.71 24.99 -0.20
C ASN A 780 1.27 23.56 -0.41
N HIS A 781 1.70 22.98 0.71
CA HIS A 781 2.03 21.56 0.85
C HIS A 781 1.75 21.13 2.29
N PHE A 782 0.58 20.50 2.51
CA PHE A 782 0.10 20.09 3.83
C PHE A 782 0.82 18.84 4.36
N LYS A 783 0.67 18.57 5.66
CA LYS A 783 1.24 17.38 6.29
C LYS A 783 0.79 16.12 5.56
N SER A 784 1.74 15.26 5.19
CA SER A 784 1.45 13.97 4.53
C SER A 784 0.54 13.05 5.36
N LYS A 785 -0.21 12.18 4.67
CA LYS A 785 -1.12 11.20 5.31
C LYS A 785 -0.40 10.09 6.09
N GLY A 786 0.90 9.92 5.87
CA GLY A 786 1.73 8.88 6.48
C GLY A 786 2.22 9.18 7.90
N GLY A 787 2.60 8.14 8.62
CA GLY A 787 3.09 8.16 10.00
C GLY A 787 2.02 7.80 11.03
N SER A 788 2.35 7.92 12.32
CA SER A 788 1.44 7.65 13.44
C SER A 788 1.06 8.95 14.15
N GLY A 789 -0.18 9.42 13.93
CA GLY A 789 -0.75 10.53 14.70
C GLY A 789 -1.49 10.04 15.95
N SER A 790 -1.76 10.96 16.89
CA SER A 790 -2.53 10.68 18.11
C SER A 790 -3.63 11.72 18.31
N GLY A 791 -4.64 11.43 19.15
CA GLY A 791 -5.76 12.34 19.36
C GLY A 791 -6.58 12.51 18.07
N ASP A 792 -6.81 13.76 17.66
CA ASP A 792 -7.47 14.09 16.38
C ASP A 792 -6.58 13.88 15.15
N ASN A 793 -5.30 13.57 15.35
CA ASN A 793 -4.38 13.14 14.30
C ASN A 793 -4.30 11.62 14.14
N ALA A 794 -4.97 10.84 14.99
CA ALA A 794 -5.08 9.40 14.79
C ALA A 794 -5.99 9.08 13.59
N ASP A 795 -5.58 8.14 12.75
CA ASP A 795 -6.46 7.66 11.67
C ASP A 795 -7.56 6.76 12.26
N THR A 796 -8.78 7.28 12.27
CA THR A 796 -9.95 6.59 12.84
C THR A 796 -11.10 6.43 11.84
N ASN A 797 -10.97 7.04 10.66
CA ASN A 797 -12.06 7.11 9.68
C ASN A 797 -11.59 7.01 8.22
N GLY A 798 -10.34 6.60 7.98
CA GLY A 798 -9.82 6.31 6.64
C GLY A 798 -9.28 7.53 5.90
N GLN A 799 -9.11 8.66 6.59
CA GLN A 799 -8.51 9.88 6.02
C GLN A 799 -6.98 9.88 6.10
N GLY A 800 -6.37 8.87 6.73
CA GLY A 800 -4.94 8.85 7.03
C GLY A 800 -4.59 9.66 8.27
N SER A 801 -3.38 9.45 8.79
CA SER A 801 -2.88 10.17 9.97
C SER A 801 -2.81 11.68 9.71
N PHE A 802 -2.74 12.44 10.82
CA PHE A 802 -2.60 13.90 10.83
C PHE A 802 -3.74 14.67 10.14
N ASN A 803 -4.95 14.09 10.07
CA ASN A 803 -6.12 14.80 9.55
C ASN A 803 -6.45 16.06 10.36
N GLY A 804 -6.36 16.00 11.70
CA GLY A 804 -6.56 17.17 12.55
C GLY A 804 -5.61 18.33 12.24
N ASP A 805 -4.32 18.05 12.00
CA ASP A 805 -3.34 19.05 11.59
C ASP A 805 -3.66 19.60 10.19
N ARG A 806 -4.00 18.74 9.23
CA ARG A 806 -4.41 19.16 7.89
C ARG A 806 -5.66 20.06 7.91
N VAL A 807 -6.61 19.80 8.80
CA VAL A 807 -7.79 20.68 9.01
C VAL A 807 -7.34 22.06 9.51
N ARG A 808 -6.47 22.13 10.52
CA ARG A 808 -5.93 23.41 11.00
C ARG A 808 -5.11 24.15 9.94
N GLN A 809 -4.37 23.42 9.12
CA GLN A 809 -3.62 23.97 7.99
C GLN A 809 -4.56 24.56 6.92
N ALA A 810 -5.69 23.90 6.64
CA ALA A 810 -6.74 24.43 5.76
C ALA A 810 -7.39 25.69 6.33
N GLU A 811 -7.73 25.70 7.63
CA GLU A 811 -8.28 26.89 8.31
C GLU A 811 -7.31 28.08 8.26
N ALA A 812 -6.01 27.83 8.51
CA ALA A 812 -4.98 28.86 8.43
C ALA A 812 -4.76 29.37 7.00
N LEU A 813 -4.82 28.49 5.99
CA LEU A 813 -4.71 28.87 4.58
C LEU A 813 -5.87 29.77 4.14
N VAL A 814 -7.11 29.45 4.53
CA VAL A 814 -8.29 30.29 4.25
C VAL A 814 -8.15 31.65 4.90
N ALA A 815 -7.81 31.71 6.19
CA ALA A 815 -7.63 32.98 6.90
C ALA A 815 -6.50 33.84 6.30
N PHE A 816 -5.44 33.20 5.82
CA PHE A 816 -4.35 33.86 5.12
C PHE A 816 -4.78 34.45 3.78
N ALA A 817 -5.56 33.69 3.01
CA ALA A 817 -6.12 34.16 1.74
C ALA A 817 -7.01 35.39 1.94
N GLU A 818 -7.95 35.35 2.90
CA GLU A 818 -8.83 36.47 3.23
C GLU A 818 -8.06 37.73 3.65
N ALA A 819 -6.97 37.56 4.41
CA ALA A 819 -6.14 38.69 4.82
C ALA A 819 -5.35 39.31 3.66
N LEU A 820 -4.92 38.50 2.69
CA LEU A 820 -4.20 38.96 1.49
C LEU A 820 -5.13 39.60 0.46
N GLU A 821 -6.38 39.16 0.33
CA GLU A 821 -7.39 39.81 -0.52
C GLU A 821 -7.53 41.31 -0.18
N GLU A 822 -7.56 41.65 1.11
CA GLU A 822 -7.63 43.04 1.57
C GLU A 822 -6.34 43.82 1.26
N GLU A 823 -5.17 43.20 1.42
CA GLU A 823 -3.88 43.85 1.15
C GLU A 823 -3.66 44.12 -0.34
N ALA A 824 -3.90 43.10 -1.17
CA ALA A 824 -3.68 43.14 -2.61
C ALA A 824 -4.80 43.88 -3.37
N GLU A 825 -5.89 44.26 -2.69
CA GLU A 825 -7.07 44.89 -3.28
C GLU A 825 -7.66 44.07 -4.46
N THR A 826 -7.57 42.74 -4.39
CA THR A 826 -8.11 41.80 -5.39
C THR A 826 -8.96 40.72 -4.76
N GLU A 827 -10.06 40.36 -5.43
CA GLU A 827 -10.94 39.25 -5.04
C GLU A 827 -10.57 37.95 -5.77
N LYS A 828 -9.60 37.99 -6.70
CA LYS A 828 -9.20 36.83 -7.54
C LYS A 828 -8.07 36.06 -6.86
N VAL A 829 -8.43 34.99 -6.15
CA VAL A 829 -7.47 34.15 -5.41
C VAL A 829 -7.50 32.71 -5.89
N PHE A 830 -6.32 32.15 -6.12
CA PHE A 830 -6.11 30.74 -6.40
C PHE A 830 -5.34 30.08 -5.25
N LEU A 831 -5.85 28.97 -4.73
CA LEU A 831 -5.13 28.11 -3.78
C LEU A 831 -4.72 26.83 -4.51
N MET A 832 -3.43 26.53 -4.51
CA MET A 832 -2.85 25.53 -5.39
C MET A 832 -1.83 24.67 -4.66
N GLY A 833 -1.84 23.37 -4.93
CA GLY A 833 -0.76 22.48 -4.51
C GLY A 833 -1.23 21.17 -3.93
N ASP A 834 -0.35 20.56 -3.14
CA ASP A 834 -0.58 19.29 -2.48
C ASP A 834 -1.24 19.52 -1.11
N PHE A 835 -2.55 19.23 -1.04
CA PHE A 835 -3.33 19.32 0.20
C PHE A 835 -3.26 18.03 1.00
N ASN A 836 -2.61 16.99 0.48
CA ASN A 836 -2.51 15.66 1.06
C ASN A 836 -3.86 15.12 1.53
N SER A 837 -4.95 15.50 0.85
CA SER A 837 -6.32 15.19 1.24
C SER A 837 -7.21 14.95 0.02
N TYR A 838 -7.97 13.86 0.04
CA TYR A 838 -8.93 13.55 -1.03
C TYR A 838 -10.16 14.47 -0.97
N GLU A 839 -10.89 14.55 -2.06
CA GLU A 839 -11.93 15.53 -2.36
C GLU A 839 -13.02 15.67 -1.27
N MET A 840 -13.35 14.57 -0.58
CA MET A 840 -14.40 14.54 0.45
C MET A 840 -13.84 14.55 1.88
N GLU A 841 -12.54 14.71 2.05
CA GLU A 841 -11.89 14.78 3.36
C GLU A 841 -12.04 16.16 4.02
N ASP A 842 -12.01 16.17 5.35
CA ASP A 842 -12.30 17.36 6.16
C ASP A 842 -11.50 18.62 5.76
N PRO A 843 -10.18 18.56 5.44
CA PRO A 843 -9.42 19.73 5.02
C PRO A 843 -9.94 20.39 3.73
N ILE A 844 -10.35 19.57 2.76
CA ILE A 844 -10.93 20.07 1.49
C ILE A 844 -12.28 20.74 1.74
N GLN A 845 -13.02 20.22 2.71
CA GLN A 845 -14.36 20.70 3.04
C GLN A 845 -14.30 22.03 3.78
N VAL A 846 -13.25 22.29 4.58
CA VAL A 846 -12.97 23.62 5.13
C VAL A 846 -12.82 24.67 4.03
N ILE A 847 -12.06 24.36 2.98
CA ILE A 847 -11.81 25.27 1.85
C ILE A 847 -13.09 25.50 1.04
N ALA A 848 -13.84 24.43 0.76
CA ALA A 848 -15.13 24.53 0.07
C ALA A 848 -16.17 25.34 0.86
N ASP A 849 -16.25 25.16 2.19
CA ASP A 849 -17.15 25.90 3.06
C ASP A 849 -16.79 27.40 3.15
N ALA A 850 -15.52 27.75 2.88
CA ALA A 850 -15.06 29.13 2.74
C ALA A 850 -15.44 29.79 1.39
N GLY A 851 -16.09 29.05 0.48
CA GLY A 851 -16.61 29.57 -0.79
C GLY A 851 -15.66 29.41 -1.98
N TYR A 852 -14.56 28.67 -1.83
CA TYR A 852 -13.65 28.35 -2.92
C TYR A 852 -14.18 27.17 -3.76
N ALA A 853 -14.22 27.34 -5.08
CA ALA A 853 -14.56 26.28 -6.02
C ALA A 853 -13.34 25.37 -6.27
N ASN A 854 -13.51 24.06 -6.16
CA ASN A 854 -12.47 23.08 -6.50
C ASN A 854 -12.51 22.80 -8.01
N LEU A 855 -11.67 23.48 -8.78
CA LEU A 855 -11.66 23.39 -10.23
C LEU A 855 -11.13 22.04 -10.72
N SER A 856 -10.16 21.45 -10.01
CA SER A 856 -9.64 20.11 -10.30
C SER A 856 -10.71 19.03 -10.22
N ALA A 857 -11.57 19.07 -9.19
CA ALA A 857 -12.65 18.09 -9.03
C ALA A 857 -13.70 18.16 -10.15
N GLU A 858 -13.86 19.32 -10.81
CA GLU A 858 -14.78 19.48 -11.94
C GLU A 858 -14.33 18.77 -13.21
N THR A 859 -13.04 18.43 -13.32
CA THR A 859 -12.48 17.72 -14.49
C THR A 859 -12.91 16.25 -14.55
N GLY A 860 -13.21 15.63 -13.40
CA GLY A 860 -13.39 14.18 -13.28
C GLY A 860 -12.10 13.36 -13.38
N GLY A 861 -10.95 14.01 -13.55
CA GLY A 861 -9.63 13.38 -13.50
C GLY A 861 -9.13 13.21 -12.06
N TYR A 862 -7.91 12.70 -11.94
CA TYR A 862 -7.26 12.43 -10.64
C TYR A 862 -5.77 12.74 -10.70
N SER A 863 -5.24 13.30 -9.61
CA SER A 863 -3.82 13.70 -9.54
C SER A 863 -2.88 12.64 -8.95
N TYR A 864 -3.45 11.60 -8.34
CA TYR A 864 -2.72 10.62 -7.54
C TYR A 864 -3.35 9.22 -7.61
N MET A 865 -2.53 8.19 -7.33
CA MET A 865 -2.99 6.81 -7.19
C MET A 865 -2.28 6.16 -6.03
N PHE A 866 -3.04 5.54 -5.13
CA PHE A 866 -2.50 4.82 -3.98
C PHE A 866 -3.37 3.61 -3.64
N GLY A 867 -2.72 2.48 -3.36
CA GLY A 867 -3.42 1.23 -3.02
C GLY A 867 -4.33 0.73 -4.14
N GLY A 868 -3.94 0.96 -5.40
CA GLY A 868 -4.72 0.55 -6.57
C GLY A 868 -5.99 1.36 -6.81
N ALA A 869 -6.18 2.48 -6.12
CA ALA A 869 -7.34 3.36 -6.27
C ALA A 869 -6.91 4.80 -6.60
N VAL A 870 -7.67 5.45 -7.48
CA VAL A 870 -7.41 6.81 -7.99
C VAL A 870 -8.15 7.88 -7.20
N GLY A 871 -7.56 9.08 -7.10
CA GLY A 871 -8.15 10.28 -6.51
C GLY A 871 -7.16 11.45 -6.55
N SER A 872 -7.54 12.64 -6.09
CA SER A 872 -6.63 13.80 -6.11
C SER A 872 -6.18 14.19 -4.70
N LEU A 873 -4.86 14.32 -4.52
CA LEU A 873 -4.26 14.97 -3.35
C LEU A 873 -3.85 16.41 -3.66
N ASP A 874 -3.58 16.68 -4.93
CA ASP A 874 -3.33 17.99 -5.46
C ASP A 874 -4.66 18.63 -5.86
N HIS A 875 -4.82 19.91 -5.56
CA HIS A 875 -6.03 20.64 -5.93
C HIS A 875 -5.69 22.04 -6.44
N LEU A 876 -6.58 22.55 -7.28
CA LEU A 876 -6.62 23.95 -7.72
C LEU A 876 -7.98 24.52 -7.33
N PHE A 877 -7.98 25.38 -6.32
CA PHE A 877 -9.15 26.10 -5.86
C PHE A 877 -9.14 27.54 -6.37
N ALA A 878 -10.32 28.08 -6.63
CA ALA A 878 -10.49 29.48 -7.01
C ALA A 878 -11.59 30.13 -6.17
N SER A 879 -11.36 31.37 -5.73
CA SER A 879 -12.41 32.24 -5.22
C SER A 879 -13.50 32.47 -6.29
N GLU A 880 -14.67 32.95 -5.91
CA GLU A 880 -15.76 33.20 -6.87
C GLU A 880 -15.33 34.13 -8.02
N ALA A 881 -14.60 35.20 -7.72
CA ALA A 881 -14.11 36.13 -8.74
C ALA A 881 -13.02 35.51 -9.63
N ALA A 882 -12.13 34.69 -9.08
CA ALA A 882 -11.12 33.97 -9.86
C ALA A 882 -11.75 32.92 -10.78
N ALA A 883 -12.72 32.14 -10.27
CA ALA A 883 -13.42 31.11 -11.04
C ALA A 883 -14.18 31.69 -12.24
N ALA A 884 -14.65 32.94 -12.15
CA ALA A 884 -15.32 33.63 -13.26
C ALA A 884 -14.41 33.90 -14.47
N ASP A 885 -13.09 33.94 -14.25
CA ASP A 885 -12.10 34.16 -15.31
C ASP A 885 -11.49 32.85 -15.83
N VAL A 886 -11.78 31.71 -15.19
CA VAL A 886 -11.30 30.40 -15.63
C VAL A 886 -12.13 29.91 -16.81
N VAL A 887 -11.47 29.65 -17.93
CA VAL A 887 -12.10 29.17 -19.18
C VAL A 887 -11.84 27.69 -19.45
N GLN A 888 -10.79 27.12 -18.85
CA GLN A 888 -10.45 25.71 -18.96
C GLN A 888 -9.70 25.24 -17.71
N THR A 889 -9.90 23.99 -17.32
CA THR A 889 -9.13 23.32 -16.26
C THR A 889 -8.85 21.88 -16.70
N GLU A 890 -7.66 21.38 -16.38
CA GLU A 890 -7.20 20.05 -16.77
C GLU A 890 -6.28 19.45 -15.69
N ILE A 891 -6.37 18.15 -15.50
CA ILE A 891 -5.33 17.36 -14.82
C ILE A 891 -4.58 16.62 -15.92
N TRP A 892 -3.30 16.92 -16.12
CA TRP A 892 -2.53 16.34 -17.21
C TRP A 892 -1.86 15.05 -16.76
N ASN A 893 -2.43 13.89 -17.12
CA ASN A 893 -2.02 12.59 -16.60
C ASN A 893 -0.74 12.03 -17.25
N ILE A 894 0.41 12.50 -16.75
CA ILE A 894 1.77 12.12 -17.18
C ILE A 894 2.57 11.35 -16.12
N ASN A 895 2.08 11.23 -14.89
CA ASN A 895 2.82 10.80 -13.70
C ASN A 895 2.08 9.73 -12.87
N ALA A 896 0.95 10.06 -12.24
CA ALA A 896 0.32 9.16 -11.27
C ALA A 896 -0.18 7.85 -11.90
N VAL A 897 -0.62 7.94 -13.16
CA VAL A 897 -1.03 6.78 -13.97
C VAL A 897 0.13 5.94 -14.49
N GLU A 898 1.37 6.45 -14.49
CA GLU A 898 2.54 5.77 -15.07
C GLU A 898 3.21 4.81 -14.07
N PRO A 899 3.75 3.67 -14.52
CA PRO A 899 4.47 2.73 -13.67
C PRO A 899 5.67 3.35 -12.94
N LEU A 900 5.82 2.99 -11.66
CA LEU A 900 6.99 3.37 -10.85
C LEU A 900 8.33 2.96 -11.50
N ALA A 901 8.34 1.90 -12.31
CA ALA A 901 9.52 1.43 -13.04
C ALA A 901 10.12 2.46 -14.02
N LEU A 902 9.33 3.44 -14.46
CA LEU A 902 9.75 4.48 -15.41
C LEU A 902 10.39 5.71 -14.73
N GLU A 903 10.25 5.80 -13.41
CA GLU A 903 10.77 6.91 -12.61
C GLU A 903 12.30 6.91 -12.58
N TYR A 904 12.92 8.09 -12.51
CA TYR A 904 14.38 8.21 -12.48
C TYR A 904 15.02 7.40 -11.33
N SER A 905 14.30 7.26 -10.21
CA SER A 905 14.76 6.57 -9.01
C SER A 905 14.95 5.05 -9.23
N ARG A 906 14.22 4.49 -10.21
CA ARG A 906 14.28 3.07 -10.64
C ARG A 906 15.14 2.87 -11.88
N TYR A 907 15.95 3.86 -12.26
CA TYR A 907 16.87 3.74 -13.38
C TYR A 907 17.70 2.45 -13.28
N ASN A 908 17.66 1.63 -14.34
CA ASN A 908 18.43 0.39 -14.45
C ASN A 908 18.19 -0.59 -13.26
N SER A 909 16.99 -0.57 -12.66
CA SER A 909 16.65 -1.47 -11.55
C SER A 909 16.37 -2.91 -11.99
N VAL A 910 15.95 -3.08 -13.25
CA VAL A 910 15.58 -4.35 -13.90
C VAL A 910 16.36 -4.57 -15.20
N GLY A 911 16.28 -5.77 -15.79
CA GLY A 911 17.06 -6.16 -16.97
C GLY A 911 16.72 -5.42 -18.26
N THR A 912 15.68 -4.59 -18.22
CA THR A 912 15.30 -3.66 -19.28
C THR A 912 15.55 -2.23 -18.80
N LEU A 913 16.24 -1.42 -19.60
CA LEU A 913 16.40 -0.01 -19.30
C LEU A 913 15.10 0.74 -19.60
N LEU A 914 14.38 1.13 -18.54
CA LEU A 914 13.08 1.79 -18.60
C LEU A 914 13.20 3.28 -18.26
N HIS A 915 13.95 4.04 -19.07
CA HIS A 915 14.14 5.47 -18.85
C HIS A 915 14.27 6.25 -20.14
N THR A 916 13.56 7.37 -20.20
CA THR A 916 13.57 8.38 -21.25
C THR A 916 13.66 9.78 -20.64
N PRO A 917 14.39 10.73 -21.23
CA PRO A 917 14.47 12.10 -20.72
C PRO A 917 13.28 12.95 -21.21
N ASP A 918 12.08 12.47 -20.93
CA ASP A 918 10.78 13.06 -21.27
C ASP A 918 9.88 13.20 -20.02
N GLN A 919 8.69 13.78 -20.20
CA GLN A 919 7.79 14.16 -19.11
C GLN A 919 7.19 12.99 -18.33
N TRP A 920 7.13 11.79 -18.93
CA TRP A 920 6.41 10.64 -18.35
C TRP A 920 7.06 10.18 -17.05
N ARG A 921 6.29 10.02 -15.99
CA ARG A 921 6.76 9.64 -14.65
C ARG A 921 7.94 10.52 -14.18
N SER A 922 7.80 11.83 -14.38
CA SER A 922 8.69 12.85 -13.82
C SER A 922 8.46 13.05 -12.32
N SER A 923 7.25 12.76 -11.85
CA SER A 923 6.79 12.78 -10.47
C SER A 923 5.85 11.58 -10.23
N ASP A 924 5.42 11.39 -8.98
CA ASP A 924 4.29 10.55 -8.60
C ASP A 924 2.96 11.32 -8.57
N HIS A 925 2.99 12.65 -8.71
CA HIS A 925 1.82 13.53 -8.80
C HIS A 925 1.61 14.09 -10.21
N ASP A 926 0.36 14.13 -10.68
CA ASP A 926 0.01 14.80 -11.94
C ASP A 926 -0.19 16.31 -11.75
N PRO A 927 0.32 17.14 -12.67
CA PRO A 927 0.10 18.58 -12.63
C PRO A 927 -1.34 18.97 -12.96
N ILE A 928 -1.82 20.03 -12.32
CA ILE A 928 -3.16 20.59 -12.50
C ILE A 928 -3.04 21.97 -13.14
N LEU A 929 -3.78 22.23 -14.21
CA LEU A 929 -3.70 23.46 -15.01
C LEU A 929 -5.04 24.19 -15.04
N ALA A 930 -4.98 25.52 -15.09
CA ALA A 930 -6.15 26.35 -15.40
C ALA A 930 -5.78 27.49 -16.35
N ASP A 931 -6.66 27.76 -17.31
CA ASP A 931 -6.54 28.87 -18.25
C ASP A 931 -7.43 30.03 -17.84
N LEU A 932 -6.84 31.23 -17.78
CA LEU A 932 -7.46 32.45 -17.32
C LEU A 932 -7.68 33.41 -18.49
N ALA A 933 -8.90 33.92 -18.65
CA ALA A 933 -9.25 34.97 -19.59
C ALA A 933 -9.28 36.33 -18.90
N LEU A 934 -8.10 36.90 -18.66
CA LEU A 934 -7.97 38.17 -17.93
C LEU A 934 -8.27 39.40 -18.81
N SER A 935 -8.22 39.28 -20.15
CA SER A 935 -8.56 40.37 -21.07
C SER A 935 -10.05 40.37 -21.43
N GLY A 936 -10.81 41.37 -20.99
CA GLY A 936 -12.21 41.54 -21.41
C GLY A 936 -12.35 41.68 -22.94
N PRO A 937 -13.36 41.06 -23.59
CA PRO A 937 -13.60 41.29 -25.01
C PRO A 937 -13.93 42.77 -25.23
N ALA A 938 -13.20 43.42 -26.14
CA ALA A 938 -13.51 44.79 -26.56
C ALA A 938 -14.99 44.91 -26.95
N ALA A 939 -15.78 45.55 -26.10
CA ALA A 939 -17.20 45.79 -26.36
C ALA A 939 -17.36 46.48 -27.72
N PRO A 940 -18.18 45.94 -28.64
CA PRO A 940 -18.47 46.63 -29.89
C PRO A 940 -19.20 47.93 -29.53
N GLY A 941 -18.60 49.04 -29.96
CA GLY A 941 -19.01 50.40 -29.58
C GLY A 941 -20.51 50.65 -29.67
N ASP A 942 -21.01 51.30 -28.62
CA ASP A 942 -22.33 51.91 -28.52
C ASP A 942 -22.73 52.61 -29.83
N GLY A 943 -23.80 52.08 -30.41
CA GLY A 943 -24.33 52.49 -31.70
C GLY A 943 -25.82 52.25 -31.77
N GLY A 944 -26.60 52.91 -30.91
CA GLY A 944 -27.92 53.42 -31.32
C GLY A 944 -29.08 53.17 -30.38
N ASP A 945 -29.54 54.26 -29.76
CA ASP A 945 -30.92 54.47 -29.28
C ASP A 945 -31.97 54.02 -30.32
N GLY A 946 -33.00 53.32 -29.84
CA GLY A 946 -34.17 52.97 -30.64
C GLY A 946 -35.24 52.26 -29.84
N ASP A 947 -36.03 53.05 -29.09
CA ASP A 947 -37.26 52.62 -28.41
C ASP A 947 -38.27 51.99 -29.40
N ASP A 948 -38.87 50.83 -29.05
CA ASP A 948 -40.28 50.54 -29.37
C ASP A 948 -40.85 49.45 -28.45
N GLU A 949 -41.86 49.82 -27.66
CA GLU A 949 -42.73 48.89 -26.93
C GLU A 949 -43.82 48.34 -27.87
N GLY A 950 -44.17 47.06 -27.79
CA GLY A 950 -45.34 46.56 -28.51
C GLY A 950 -45.64 45.05 -28.46
N ASP A 951 -46.16 44.59 -27.32
CA ASP A 951 -47.33 43.68 -27.15
C ASP A 951 -47.35 42.27 -27.79
N GLY A 952 -47.29 41.25 -26.91
CA GLY A 952 -48.36 40.26 -26.76
C GLY A 952 -48.28 38.98 -27.59
N ASP A 953 -47.82 37.89 -26.97
CA ASP A 953 -48.38 36.56 -27.24
C ASP A 953 -48.59 35.78 -25.93
N THR A 954 -49.71 35.07 -25.91
CA THR A 954 -50.34 34.41 -24.77
C THR A 954 -49.88 32.97 -24.63
N GLY A 955 -49.38 32.57 -23.46
CA GLY A 955 -49.23 31.16 -23.13
C GLY A 955 -48.50 30.96 -21.80
N GLU A 956 -49.26 30.57 -20.78
CA GLU A 956 -48.84 29.97 -19.50
C GLU A 956 -47.52 30.48 -18.89
N THR A 957 -47.61 31.24 -17.79
CA THR A 957 -46.48 31.41 -16.86
C THR A 957 -45.88 30.04 -16.56
N PRO A 958 -44.59 29.82 -16.86
CA PRO A 958 -43.89 28.61 -16.42
C PRO A 958 -44.04 28.47 -14.90
N GLU A 959 -44.33 27.26 -14.43
CA GLU A 959 -44.49 26.98 -12.99
C GLU A 959 -43.21 27.33 -12.20
N HIS A 960 -42.06 27.37 -12.88
CA HIS A 960 -40.75 27.75 -12.36
C HIS A 960 -40.05 28.75 -13.30
N PRO A 961 -39.30 29.74 -12.78
CA PRO A 961 -38.54 30.68 -13.62
C PRO A 961 -37.56 29.95 -14.54
N ALA A 962 -37.33 30.47 -15.75
CA ALA A 962 -36.28 29.96 -16.61
C ALA A 962 -34.91 30.15 -15.93
N TRP A 963 -34.04 29.15 -16.04
CA TRP A 963 -32.65 29.29 -15.59
C TRP A 963 -31.97 30.42 -16.37
N ASP A 964 -31.32 31.30 -15.63
CA ASP A 964 -30.59 32.46 -16.10
C ASP A 964 -29.15 32.30 -15.63
N SER A 965 -28.22 32.22 -16.58
CA SER A 965 -26.80 32.00 -16.30
C SER A 965 -26.20 33.11 -15.44
N ALA A 966 -26.77 34.32 -15.47
CA ALA A 966 -26.33 35.46 -14.65
C ALA A 966 -26.98 35.49 -13.26
N ALA A 967 -27.99 34.67 -12.98
CA ALA A 967 -28.68 34.66 -11.70
C ALA A 967 -28.00 33.71 -10.71
N VAL A 968 -27.92 34.14 -9.46
CA VAL A 968 -27.49 33.32 -8.32
C VAL A 968 -28.67 32.51 -7.81
N TYR A 969 -28.41 31.23 -7.56
CA TYR A 969 -29.34 30.28 -6.96
C TYR A 969 -28.74 29.68 -5.70
N THR A 970 -29.58 29.46 -4.71
CA THR A 970 -29.22 28.87 -3.41
C THR A 970 -30.02 27.60 -3.16
N ASN A 971 -29.63 26.80 -2.17
CA ASN A 971 -30.28 25.54 -1.87
C ASN A 971 -31.81 25.68 -1.79
N GLY A 972 -32.51 24.94 -2.65
CA GLY A 972 -33.97 24.93 -2.75
C GLY A 972 -34.55 25.79 -3.85
N ASP A 973 -33.78 26.66 -4.51
CA ASP A 973 -34.25 27.43 -5.66
C ASP A 973 -34.58 26.51 -6.83
N ILE A 974 -35.69 26.78 -7.52
CA ILE A 974 -36.21 25.92 -8.58
C ILE A 974 -36.28 26.69 -9.90
N VAL A 975 -35.69 26.13 -10.95
CA VAL A 975 -35.66 26.69 -12.30
C VAL A 975 -36.12 25.69 -13.34
N SER A 976 -36.52 26.17 -14.52
CA SER A 976 -36.72 25.35 -15.71
C SER A 976 -35.57 25.56 -16.70
N HIS A 977 -35.01 24.48 -17.24
CA HIS A 977 -33.98 24.50 -18.29
C HIS A 977 -34.21 23.33 -19.25
N GLU A 978 -34.16 23.58 -20.57
CA GLU A 978 -34.34 22.57 -21.63
C GLU A 978 -35.53 21.58 -21.46
N GLY A 979 -36.62 22.03 -20.85
CA GLY A 979 -37.82 21.20 -20.61
C GLY A 979 -37.78 20.36 -19.33
N GLY A 980 -36.67 20.38 -18.59
CA GLY A 980 -36.55 19.86 -17.22
C GLY A 980 -36.81 20.95 -16.17
N VAL A 981 -37.18 20.52 -14.97
CA VAL A 981 -37.25 21.36 -13.77
C VAL A 981 -36.15 20.92 -12.84
N TYR A 982 -35.38 21.85 -12.28
CA TYR A 982 -34.21 21.56 -11.46
C TYR A 982 -34.27 22.33 -10.16
N ARG A 983 -33.80 21.70 -9.08
CA ARG A 983 -33.58 22.31 -7.78
C ARG A 983 -32.09 22.51 -7.56
N ALA A 984 -31.70 23.71 -7.18
CA ALA A 984 -30.35 23.98 -6.69
C ALA A 984 -30.15 23.27 -5.35
N LEU A 985 -29.08 22.52 -5.22
CA LEU A 985 -28.74 21.72 -4.04
C LEU A 985 -27.90 22.52 -3.04
N TRP A 986 -27.09 23.42 -3.57
CA TRP A 986 -26.25 24.37 -2.85
C TRP A 986 -26.16 25.66 -3.69
N TYR A 987 -25.29 26.58 -3.29
CA TYR A 987 -25.03 27.81 -4.04
C TYR A 987 -24.60 27.48 -5.48
N THR A 988 -25.19 28.13 -6.47
CA THR A 988 -24.81 27.97 -7.87
C THR A 988 -25.15 29.20 -8.71
N GLN A 989 -24.22 29.59 -9.58
CA GLN A 989 -24.39 30.59 -10.63
C GLN A 989 -23.71 30.07 -11.89
N ASN A 990 -24.27 30.33 -13.07
CA ASN A 990 -23.70 29.94 -14.37
C ASN A 990 -23.49 28.42 -14.62
N GLN A 991 -23.69 27.53 -13.65
CA GLN A 991 -23.74 26.09 -13.91
C GLN A 991 -25.04 25.73 -14.61
N THR A 992 -24.94 25.10 -15.78
CA THR A 992 -26.10 24.78 -16.62
C THR A 992 -26.86 23.57 -16.04
N PRO A 993 -28.16 23.68 -15.68
CA PRO A 993 -28.91 22.57 -15.11
C PRO A 993 -29.03 21.40 -16.08
N GLY A 994 -28.62 20.21 -15.65
CA GLY A 994 -28.65 18.99 -16.47
C GLY A 994 -27.43 18.78 -17.37
N ALA A 995 -26.41 19.65 -17.31
CA ALA A 995 -25.15 19.46 -18.06
C ALA A 995 -24.37 18.20 -17.61
N THR A 996 -24.38 17.91 -16.31
CA THR A 996 -23.82 16.67 -15.73
C THR A 996 -24.72 16.19 -14.59
N PRO A 997 -24.84 14.86 -14.39
CA PRO A 997 -25.61 14.30 -13.28
C PRO A 997 -25.10 14.74 -11.90
N TRP A 998 -23.86 15.21 -11.77
CA TRP A 998 -23.20 15.55 -10.50
C TRP A 998 -23.18 17.05 -10.14
N SER A 999 -23.70 17.92 -11.00
CA SER A 999 -23.69 19.39 -10.80
C SER A 999 -24.46 19.86 -9.56
N ALA A 1000 -24.47 21.18 -9.30
CA ALA A 1000 -25.30 21.79 -8.26
C ALA A 1000 -26.83 21.66 -8.49
N TRP A 1001 -27.25 21.09 -9.62
CA TRP A 1001 -28.65 20.95 -10.01
C TRP A 1001 -29.14 19.51 -9.89
N SER A 1002 -30.18 19.30 -9.08
CA SER A 1002 -30.93 18.05 -9.04
C SER A 1002 -32.20 18.19 -9.88
N GLN A 1003 -32.37 17.33 -10.88
CA GLN A 1003 -33.60 17.33 -11.68
C GLN A 1003 -34.78 16.85 -10.83
N ILE A 1004 -35.86 17.62 -10.84
CA ILE A 1004 -37.14 17.22 -10.26
C ILE A 1004 -37.88 16.41 -11.33
N GLY A 1005 -37.99 15.11 -11.07
CA GLY A 1005 -38.69 14.17 -11.92
C GLY A 1005 -40.13 14.58 -12.22
N ALA A 1006 -40.57 14.41 -13.48
CA ALA A 1006 -41.95 14.71 -13.86
C ALA A 1006 -42.93 13.82 -13.06
N PRO A 1007 -44.01 14.40 -12.48
CA PRO A 1007 -44.96 13.63 -11.69
C PRO A 1007 -45.71 12.62 -12.58
N THR A 1008 -45.58 11.35 -12.25
CA THR A 1008 -46.20 10.22 -12.94
C THR A 1008 -47.19 9.52 -12.01
N MET A 1009 -48.41 9.31 -12.49
CA MET A 1009 -49.45 8.60 -11.73
C MET A 1009 -49.18 7.10 -11.74
N CYS A 1010 -48.86 6.52 -10.58
CA CYS A 1010 -48.62 5.10 -10.39
C CYS A 1010 -49.45 4.60 -9.19
N GLY A 1011 -50.28 3.57 -9.38
CA GLY A 1011 -51.07 2.99 -8.27
C GLY A 1011 -52.10 3.92 -7.58
N GLY A 1012 -52.37 5.11 -8.12
CA GLY A 1012 -53.23 6.12 -7.49
C GLY A 1012 -52.47 7.19 -6.69
N GLU A 1013 -51.15 7.08 -6.63
CA GLU A 1013 -50.22 8.08 -6.07
C GLU A 1013 -49.44 8.75 -7.22
N SER A 1014 -48.98 9.98 -6.98
CA SER A 1014 -48.17 10.73 -7.94
C SER A 1014 -46.72 10.66 -7.49
N LEU A 1015 -45.87 9.98 -8.26
CA LEU A 1015 -44.47 9.74 -7.95
C LEU A 1015 -43.56 10.45 -8.97
N PRO A 1016 -42.39 10.97 -8.59
CA PRO A 1016 -41.47 11.59 -9.53
C PRO A 1016 -40.84 10.54 -10.46
N GLN A 1017 -40.66 10.88 -11.73
CA GLN A 1017 -39.89 10.06 -12.66
C GLN A 1017 -38.38 10.14 -12.35
N TRP A 1018 -37.66 9.02 -12.41
CA TRP A 1018 -36.21 9.04 -12.26
C TRP A 1018 -35.52 9.80 -13.40
N ALA A 1019 -34.46 10.53 -13.06
CA ALA A 1019 -33.54 11.13 -14.00
C ALA A 1019 -32.10 11.10 -13.45
N PRO A 1020 -31.06 11.15 -14.31
CA PRO A 1020 -29.66 11.00 -13.90
C PRO A 1020 -29.21 11.95 -12.78
N SER A 1021 -29.63 13.22 -12.80
CA SER A 1021 -29.23 14.18 -11.77
C SER A 1021 -30.17 14.24 -10.56
N SER A 1022 -31.28 13.50 -10.57
CA SER A 1022 -32.20 13.47 -9.43
C SER A 1022 -31.55 12.85 -8.20
N GLN A 1023 -31.84 13.44 -7.04
CA GLN A 1023 -31.43 12.92 -5.74
C GLN A 1023 -32.64 12.37 -4.99
N PHE A 1024 -32.45 11.22 -4.35
CA PHE A 1024 -33.49 10.58 -3.55
C PHE A 1024 -32.92 10.07 -2.25
N ASP A 1025 -33.61 10.33 -1.14
CA ASP A 1025 -33.27 9.76 0.16
C ASP A 1025 -33.77 8.31 0.30
N GLY A 1026 -33.18 7.54 1.22
CA GLY A 1026 -33.65 6.19 1.54
C GLY A 1026 -35.13 6.18 1.95
N GLY A 1027 -35.91 5.35 1.27
CA GLY A 1027 -37.36 5.19 1.43
C GLY A 1027 -38.22 5.96 0.42
N GLU A 1028 -37.62 6.82 -0.41
CA GLU A 1028 -38.36 7.55 -1.45
C GLU A 1028 -38.68 6.66 -2.66
N THR A 1029 -39.89 6.81 -3.23
CA THR A 1029 -40.35 5.99 -4.36
C THR A 1029 -40.41 6.81 -5.65
N ILE A 1030 -39.86 6.27 -6.73
CA ILE A 1030 -39.79 6.89 -8.06
C ILE A 1030 -40.48 6.01 -9.12
N VAL A 1031 -40.64 6.55 -10.32
CA VAL A 1031 -41.05 5.77 -11.52
C VAL A 1031 -39.92 5.75 -12.55
N HIS A 1032 -39.57 4.57 -13.04
CA HIS A 1032 -38.62 4.39 -14.13
C HIS A 1032 -39.11 3.27 -15.05
N GLU A 1033 -39.12 3.52 -16.37
CA GLU A 1033 -39.64 2.59 -17.39
C GLU A 1033 -41.03 1.96 -17.12
N GLY A 1034 -41.91 2.67 -16.41
CA GLY A 1034 -43.24 2.14 -16.05
C GLY A 1034 -43.24 1.16 -14.88
N LEU A 1035 -42.14 1.07 -14.12
CA LEU A 1035 -42.09 0.38 -12.83
C LEU A 1035 -41.83 1.39 -11.72
N SER A 1036 -42.35 1.12 -10.53
CA SER A 1036 -42.04 1.91 -9.33
C SER A 1036 -40.89 1.27 -8.58
N TYR A 1037 -39.96 2.09 -8.08
CA TYR A 1037 -38.82 1.65 -7.28
C TYR A 1037 -38.72 2.49 -6.02
N THR A 1038 -38.35 1.86 -4.91
CA THR A 1038 -38.07 2.54 -3.65
C THR A 1038 -36.57 2.56 -3.41
N ALA A 1039 -36.02 3.74 -3.14
CA ALA A 1039 -34.63 3.90 -2.76
C ALA A 1039 -34.38 3.17 -1.43
N LYS A 1040 -33.38 2.28 -1.38
CA LYS A 1040 -32.94 1.58 -0.17
C LYS A 1040 -32.09 2.49 0.71
N TRP A 1041 -31.36 3.42 0.10
CA TRP A 1041 -30.52 4.45 0.71
C TRP A 1041 -30.45 5.66 -0.24
N TYR A 1042 -29.75 6.72 0.16
CA TYR A 1042 -29.58 7.91 -0.68
C TYR A 1042 -28.97 7.54 -2.04
N THR A 1043 -29.50 8.08 -3.13
CA THR A 1043 -29.08 7.73 -4.49
C THR A 1043 -29.14 8.92 -5.43
N ARG A 1044 -28.17 8.95 -6.35
CA ARG A 1044 -28.03 9.92 -7.43
C ARG A 1044 -27.31 9.24 -8.60
N ASN A 1045 -27.80 9.45 -9.83
CA ASN A 1045 -27.23 8.90 -11.06
C ASN A 1045 -27.12 7.36 -11.16
N GLN A 1046 -27.61 6.61 -10.18
CA GLN A 1046 -27.71 5.16 -10.28
C GLN A 1046 -29.08 4.79 -10.85
N GLU A 1047 -29.10 4.19 -12.04
CA GLU A 1047 -30.35 3.82 -12.73
C GLU A 1047 -31.05 2.62 -12.06
N PRO A 1048 -32.38 2.65 -11.88
CA PRO A 1048 -33.14 1.51 -11.36
C PRO A 1048 -33.08 0.30 -12.29
N GLY A 1049 -32.78 -0.88 -11.75
CA GLY A 1049 -32.70 -2.13 -12.53
C GLY A 1049 -31.56 -3.05 -12.12
N ASN A 1050 -30.53 -2.48 -11.47
CA ASN A 1050 -29.48 -3.25 -10.82
C ASN A 1050 -29.98 -3.84 -9.48
N GLN A 1051 -29.84 -5.15 -9.28
CA GLN A 1051 -30.28 -5.86 -8.05
C GLN A 1051 -29.54 -5.41 -6.77
N TYR A 1052 -28.29 -4.97 -6.91
CA TYR A 1052 -27.48 -4.39 -5.82
C TYR A 1052 -27.54 -2.88 -5.80
N GLY A 1053 -28.00 -2.27 -6.90
CA GLY A 1053 -28.24 -0.84 -7.00
C GLY A 1053 -29.19 -0.34 -5.92
N PRO A 1054 -29.27 0.98 -5.70
CA PRO A 1054 -30.00 1.57 -4.58
C PRO A 1054 -31.52 1.41 -4.66
N TRP A 1055 -32.04 0.70 -5.65
CA TRP A 1055 -33.46 0.63 -5.97
C TRP A 1055 -34.03 -0.75 -5.68
N GLU A 1056 -35.04 -0.82 -4.81
CA GLU A 1056 -35.87 -1.99 -4.62
C GLU A 1056 -37.14 -1.87 -5.48
N ALA A 1057 -37.44 -2.88 -6.30
CA ALA A 1057 -38.63 -2.88 -7.14
C ALA A 1057 -39.91 -2.94 -6.26
N ALA A 1058 -40.74 -1.90 -6.35
CA ALA A 1058 -41.96 -1.75 -5.55
C ALA A 1058 -43.24 -2.23 -6.28
N GLY A 1059 -43.22 -2.33 -7.61
CA GLY A 1059 -44.36 -2.77 -8.41
C GLY A 1059 -44.41 -2.20 -9.83
N SER A 1060 -45.51 -2.47 -10.54
CA SER A 1060 -45.77 -1.90 -11.87
C SER A 1060 -46.61 -0.63 -11.80
N CYS A 1061 -46.26 0.32 -12.66
CA CYS A 1061 -47.04 1.47 -13.05
C CYS A 1061 -47.67 1.20 -14.44
#